data_AF-A0A817KPK0-F1
#
_entry.id   AF-A0A817KPK0-F1
#
_cell.length_a   1.000
_cell.length_b   1.000
_cell.length_c   1.000
_cell.angle_alpha   90.00
_cell.angle_beta   90.00
_cell.angle_gamma   90.00
#
_symmetry.space_group_name_H-M   'P 1'
#
loop_
_entity.id
_entity.type
_entity.pdbx_description
1 polymer ?
#
loop_
_entity_poly.entity_id
_entity_poly.type
_entity_poly.pdbx_seq_one_letter_code
_entity_poly.pdbx_strand_id
1 'polypeptide(L)'
;MSITVIEDFSNEIFYEIFEYLDGFEIYKTFSNLNHRFKQLFNHSSFLFNLDLFCSKLIDLNMNIYQQLLLNNKHQILSCRICLPIKKCELFSSLSIDSSFNHLESIVINVLSPTILITLLTSLSSLPRLFSLTIDTEWTSTDLSEVYRLILALPKLKYANISADSSINSILLPIATDEQISTIEYLIINHDCTFNELCILLSYTPKLYRLNLMTLTENYSHHEIIFSFICPNLTYLSIEMSYIRFDEFEMFIIETECNLKVLRINTFSEDRDYLDSDQWERLICNYLIELKEFYLEYRQPIDPESGSITNFKPPDQCNSLFWVEKKWTFEVEIDSFDYVYSICSYKKRWYDVNSSIELSKSTRLTLVDLPDDDHMMVFHLIIRDLLLFTQIYHLEITKETFCSNILIELTENCEFFSSLSIDSSFNHLESIVIKALSPAILMSLLTNLSCLPRLFSLTIDTELLSTDLSEAYRLILVLPKLKYATISASSSIGPKLLPIATDEQTSTIEHLIINHDCTFNELCILLSYTPKLYRLNLLALTENYSHHELIFSFICPNLTYLAIEMAYIRFDEFEIFIMKTKCNLKDLHINALSEDRDYLDSNRWEKLICNYLIELKEFYLEYRQQIDPESGSITNFKPPDQCNGLFWIEKKWTFEVKMDSFNYVYSICSYKKRWYDVNSSIELSKSTRLTLVDLPDDDQMMVFHLIIRDLLLVTPIYHLEITKETICFNILIKLTYKLSSLDSLKITSLIQSQFEYPSIKDKNFHFVSKKINITKVYLEKMSAIDEIYFLMRLCPRMAYLKVDFINDMDIELFIRNILKKINKDRNQYLRSLCIRNPTASDEIIQKLEEMIYQGQLLNHFTITSVDDNIYLQWK
;
A
#
# COMPACT_ATOMS: atom_id res chain seq x y z
N MET A 1 -5.12 42.11 20.92
CA MET A 1 -6.45 41.70 21.41
C MET A 1 -6.30 40.27 21.90
N SER A 2 -6.74 39.95 23.11
CA SER A 2 -6.79 38.56 23.58
C SER A 2 -8.02 37.90 22.97
N ILE A 3 -7.81 36.88 22.13
CA ILE A 3 -8.88 36.01 21.63
C ILE A 3 -9.37 35.22 22.85
N THR A 4 -10.62 35.44 23.26
CA THR A 4 -11.21 34.83 24.47
C THR A 4 -12.37 33.89 24.12
N VAL A 5 -12.93 34.02 22.91
CA VAL A 5 -14.03 33.20 22.40
C VAL A 5 -13.83 32.89 20.91
N ILE A 6 -14.52 31.88 20.39
CA ILE A 6 -14.42 31.46 18.97
C ILE A 6 -14.76 32.60 18.01
N GLU A 7 -15.68 33.49 18.41
CA GLU A 7 -16.07 34.69 17.67
C GLU A 7 -14.97 35.76 17.56
N ASP A 8 -13.83 35.58 18.22
CA ASP A 8 -12.68 36.47 18.09
C ASP A 8 -11.69 36.00 16.99
N PHE A 9 -11.84 34.78 16.46
CA PHE A 9 -11.02 34.31 15.33
C PHE A 9 -11.24 35.14 14.09
N SER A 10 -10.25 35.22 13.20
CA SER A 10 -10.38 35.98 11.95
C SER A 10 -11.27 35.24 10.94
N ASN A 11 -11.72 35.92 9.88
CA ASN A 11 -12.59 35.31 8.89
C ASN A 11 -11.86 34.19 8.11
N GLU A 12 -10.55 34.34 7.94
CA GLU A 12 -9.67 33.40 7.24
C GLU A 12 -9.64 32.03 7.92
N ILE A 13 -9.55 31.99 9.24
CA ILE A 13 -9.61 30.74 10.02
C ILE A 13 -10.93 30.01 9.80
N PHE A 14 -12.04 30.75 9.71
CA PHE A 14 -13.33 30.12 9.43
C PHE A 14 -13.43 29.61 8.00
N TYR A 15 -12.82 30.27 7.02
CA TYR A 15 -12.74 29.76 5.66
C TYR A 15 -11.90 28.46 5.61
N GLU A 16 -10.77 28.39 6.30
CA GLU A 16 -9.98 27.16 6.43
C GLU A 16 -10.80 26.02 7.05
N ILE A 17 -11.57 26.29 8.12
CA ILE A 17 -12.48 25.29 8.71
C ILE A 17 -13.55 24.86 7.70
N PHE A 18 -14.09 25.80 6.94
CA PHE A 18 -15.14 25.53 5.97
C PHE A 18 -14.66 24.68 4.79
N GLU A 19 -13.37 24.65 4.45
CA GLU A 19 -12.83 23.78 3.40
C GLU A 19 -13.01 22.29 3.72
N TYR A 20 -13.13 21.93 5.00
CA TYR A 20 -13.34 20.56 5.46
C TYR A 20 -14.83 20.18 5.63
N LEU A 21 -15.76 21.11 5.40
CA LEU A 21 -17.18 20.94 5.63
C LEU A 21 -17.97 21.12 4.33
N ASP A 22 -19.08 20.38 4.17
CA ASP A 22 -19.99 20.66 3.06
C ASP A 22 -20.79 21.97 3.31
N GLY A 23 -21.24 22.63 2.25
CA GLY A 23 -21.99 23.88 2.33
C GLY A 23 -23.24 23.81 3.21
N PHE A 24 -23.87 22.64 3.29
CA PHE A 24 -25.02 22.42 4.14
C PHE A 24 -24.63 22.30 5.62
N GLU A 25 -23.54 21.61 5.94
CA GLU A 25 -22.96 21.50 7.26
C GLU A 25 -22.50 22.87 7.78
N ILE A 26 -21.88 23.67 6.92
CA ILE A 26 -21.54 25.06 7.23
C ILE A 26 -22.81 25.85 7.57
N TYR A 27 -23.82 25.81 6.70
CA TYR A 27 -25.06 26.52 6.96
C TYR A 27 -25.74 26.05 8.26
N LYS A 28 -25.91 24.75 8.45
CA LYS A 28 -26.58 24.17 9.62
C LYS A 28 -25.86 24.54 10.91
N THR A 29 -24.54 24.50 10.90
CA THR A 29 -23.71 24.71 12.09
C THR A 29 -23.54 26.19 12.40
N PHE A 30 -23.33 27.05 11.39
CA PHE A 30 -22.88 28.43 11.59
C PHE A 30 -23.92 29.50 11.28
N SER A 31 -24.91 29.27 10.41
CA SER A 31 -25.82 30.33 9.94
C SER A 31 -26.73 30.92 11.03
N ASN A 32 -26.99 30.15 12.09
CA ASN A 32 -27.86 30.53 13.20
C ASN A 32 -27.09 30.97 14.46
N LEU A 33 -25.74 30.94 14.45
CA LEU A 33 -24.95 31.29 15.63
C LEU A 33 -25.00 32.79 15.93
N ASN A 34 -24.63 33.62 14.94
CA ASN A 34 -24.71 35.08 15.05
C ASN A 34 -24.66 35.74 13.66
N HIS A 35 -24.85 37.07 13.63
CA HIS A 35 -24.85 37.85 12.40
C HIS A 35 -23.53 37.77 11.63
N ARG A 36 -22.38 37.69 12.32
CA ARG A 36 -21.07 37.59 11.69
C ARG A 36 -20.94 36.30 10.88
N PHE A 37 -21.27 35.15 11.48
CA PHE A 37 -21.21 33.87 10.78
C PHE A 37 -22.20 33.77 9.61
N LYS A 38 -23.39 34.35 9.76
CA LYS A 38 -24.34 34.48 8.67
C LYS A 38 -23.78 35.32 7.50
N GLN A 39 -23.02 36.38 7.80
CA GLN A 39 -22.36 37.20 6.77
C GLN A 39 -21.15 36.50 6.15
N LEU A 40 -20.37 35.76 6.94
CA LEU A 40 -19.26 34.93 6.46
C LEU A 40 -19.73 33.89 5.45
N PHE A 41 -20.92 33.34 5.62
CA PHE A 41 -21.50 32.44 4.64
C PHE A 41 -22.09 33.22 3.44
N ASN A 42 -23.04 34.12 3.68
CA ASN A 42 -23.83 34.72 2.58
C ASN A 42 -23.12 35.81 1.75
N HIS A 43 -22.01 36.36 2.21
CA HIS A 43 -21.38 37.56 1.61
C HIS A 43 -19.86 37.45 1.46
N SER A 44 -19.28 36.27 1.65
CA SER A 44 -17.85 36.04 1.44
C SER A 44 -17.52 35.74 -0.03
N SER A 45 -16.23 35.75 -0.35
CA SER A 45 -15.69 35.19 -1.59
C SER A 45 -15.34 33.70 -1.46
N PHE A 46 -15.76 33.06 -0.36
CA PHE A 46 -15.45 31.65 -0.09
C PHE A 46 -16.23 30.76 -1.05
N LEU A 47 -15.54 29.81 -1.68
CA LEU A 47 -16.14 28.85 -2.58
C LEU A 47 -16.30 27.51 -1.85
N PHE A 48 -17.43 26.85 -2.02
CA PHE A 48 -17.70 25.60 -1.29
C PHE A 48 -18.35 24.52 -2.15
N ASN A 49 -18.25 23.30 -1.65
CA ASN A 49 -18.87 22.12 -2.22
C ASN A 49 -20.22 21.87 -1.55
N LEU A 50 -21.24 21.56 -2.34
CA LEU A 50 -22.59 21.31 -1.86
C LEU A 50 -22.98 19.86 -2.11
N ASP A 51 -23.35 19.13 -1.06
CA ASP A 51 -23.90 17.78 -1.18
C ASP A 51 -25.39 17.76 -0.81
N LEU A 52 -26.23 17.49 -1.80
CA LEU A 52 -27.67 17.35 -1.68
C LEU A 52 -28.03 15.86 -1.56
N PHE A 53 -27.68 15.24 -0.43
CA PHE A 53 -27.94 13.83 -0.16
C PHE A 53 -29.23 13.58 0.63
N CYS A 54 -30.09 12.70 0.13
CA CYS A 54 -31.46 12.58 0.63
C CYS A 54 -31.65 11.85 1.98
N SER A 55 -30.69 11.05 2.46
CA SER A 55 -30.81 10.47 3.81
C SER A 55 -30.80 11.55 4.90
N LYS A 56 -30.09 12.67 4.68
CA LYS A 56 -30.12 13.86 5.55
C LYS A 56 -31.41 14.70 5.38
N LEU A 57 -32.22 14.46 4.33
CA LEU A 57 -33.43 15.24 3.96
C LEU A 57 -34.74 14.71 4.54
N ILE A 58 -34.75 13.57 5.26
CA ILE A 58 -35.98 13.02 5.82
C ILE A 58 -36.48 13.87 7.01
N ASP A 59 -35.58 14.58 7.71
CA ASP A 59 -35.88 15.35 8.92
C ASP A 59 -35.86 16.89 8.76
N LEU A 60 -35.47 17.41 7.59
CA LEU A 60 -35.20 18.85 7.39
C LEU A 60 -36.16 19.52 6.40
N ASN A 61 -36.52 20.78 6.72
CA ASN A 61 -37.40 21.63 5.94
C ASN A 61 -36.73 22.02 4.60
N MET A 62 -37.21 21.45 3.49
CA MET A 62 -36.70 21.68 2.11
C MET A 62 -36.54 23.15 1.71
N ASN A 63 -37.32 24.05 2.32
CA ASN A 63 -37.18 25.49 2.15
C ASN A 63 -35.77 26.00 2.50
N ILE A 64 -35.07 25.32 3.42
CA ILE A 64 -33.71 25.68 3.83
C ILE A 64 -32.72 25.46 2.68
N TYR A 65 -32.81 24.34 1.96
CA TYR A 65 -31.92 24.05 0.84
C TYR A 65 -32.17 24.99 -0.35
N GLN A 66 -33.43 25.27 -0.66
CA GLN A 66 -33.76 26.27 -1.69
C GLN A 66 -33.19 27.64 -1.32
N GLN A 67 -33.31 28.06 -0.06
CA GLN A 67 -32.71 29.32 0.39
C GLN A 67 -31.18 29.30 0.32
N LEU A 68 -30.55 28.18 0.70
CA LEU A 68 -29.09 28.03 0.64
C LEU A 68 -28.59 28.14 -0.81
N LEU A 69 -29.24 27.45 -1.75
CA LEU A 69 -28.92 27.49 -3.17
C LEU A 69 -29.16 28.89 -3.75
N LEU A 70 -30.31 29.50 -3.50
CA LEU A 70 -30.65 30.82 -4.04
C LEU A 70 -29.73 31.92 -3.52
N ASN A 71 -29.35 31.88 -2.24
CA ASN A 71 -28.51 32.91 -1.63
C ASN A 71 -27.04 32.78 -2.00
N ASN A 72 -26.56 31.56 -2.25
CA ASN A 72 -25.12 31.27 -2.40
C ASN A 72 -24.74 30.69 -3.76
N LYS A 73 -25.63 30.74 -4.76
CA LYS A 73 -25.37 30.25 -6.13
C LYS A 73 -24.04 30.70 -6.74
N HIS A 74 -23.61 31.92 -6.42
CA HIS A 74 -22.35 32.50 -6.90
C HIS A 74 -21.10 31.99 -6.17
N GLN A 75 -21.23 31.16 -5.13
CA GLN A 75 -20.14 30.62 -4.32
C GLN A 75 -19.99 29.11 -4.47
N ILE A 76 -20.92 28.43 -5.13
CA ILE A 76 -20.91 26.97 -5.22
C ILE A 76 -19.91 26.54 -6.30
N LEU A 77 -18.88 25.80 -5.87
CA LEU A 77 -17.81 25.28 -6.73
C LEU A 77 -18.18 23.92 -7.32
N SER A 78 -18.71 23.02 -6.49
CA SER A 78 -19.20 21.72 -6.93
C SER A 78 -20.53 21.37 -6.28
N CYS A 79 -21.35 20.60 -6.98
CA CYS A 79 -22.67 20.20 -6.51
C CYS A 79 -22.89 18.71 -6.73
N ARG A 80 -23.14 17.96 -5.66
CA ARG A 80 -23.63 16.59 -5.73
C ARG A 80 -25.12 16.57 -5.48
N ILE A 81 -25.88 15.92 -6.36
CA ILE A 81 -27.33 15.80 -6.33
C ILE A 81 -27.65 14.32 -6.22
N CYS A 82 -28.12 13.86 -5.06
CA CYS A 82 -28.52 12.47 -4.87
C CYS A 82 -29.94 12.40 -4.33
N LEU A 83 -30.91 12.09 -5.20
CA LEU A 83 -32.34 12.14 -4.87
C LEU A 83 -33.04 10.81 -5.16
N PRO A 84 -33.98 10.35 -4.33
CA PRO A 84 -34.84 9.24 -4.70
C PRO A 84 -35.82 9.68 -5.79
N ILE A 85 -36.10 8.80 -6.74
CA ILE A 85 -37.08 9.01 -7.83
C ILE A 85 -38.43 9.53 -7.30
N LYS A 86 -38.84 9.12 -6.09
CA LYS A 86 -40.11 9.53 -5.47
C LYS A 86 -40.18 11.00 -5.04
N LYS A 87 -39.06 11.72 -4.95
CA LYS A 87 -38.99 13.15 -4.54
C LYS A 87 -38.61 14.08 -5.72
N CYS A 88 -38.59 13.55 -6.93
CA CYS A 88 -38.18 14.21 -8.17
C CYS A 88 -38.97 15.49 -8.51
N GLU A 89 -40.27 15.58 -8.18
CA GLU A 89 -41.09 16.77 -8.43
C GLU A 89 -40.49 18.04 -7.80
N LEU A 90 -39.73 17.91 -6.70
CA LEU A 90 -39.10 19.02 -6.01
C LEU A 90 -37.92 19.62 -6.79
N PHE A 91 -37.27 18.85 -7.66
CA PHE A 91 -36.16 19.34 -8.48
C PHE A 91 -36.62 20.23 -9.63
N SER A 92 -37.88 20.10 -10.06
CA SER A 92 -38.46 21.02 -11.05
C SER A 92 -38.44 22.49 -10.59
N SER A 93 -38.33 22.74 -9.28
CA SER A 93 -38.22 24.07 -8.68
C SER A 93 -36.78 24.61 -8.56
N LEU A 94 -35.77 23.78 -8.81
CA LEU A 94 -34.36 24.12 -8.67
C LEU A 94 -33.78 24.56 -10.01
N SER A 95 -33.75 25.87 -10.27
CA SER A 95 -33.14 26.44 -11.49
C SER A 95 -31.63 26.61 -11.31
N ILE A 96 -30.84 25.64 -11.79
CA ILE A 96 -29.39 25.84 -11.99
C ILE A 96 -29.21 26.59 -13.30
N ASP A 97 -28.79 27.84 -13.24
CA ASP A 97 -28.65 28.72 -14.41
C ASP A 97 -27.28 29.42 -14.42
N SER A 98 -27.07 30.33 -15.36
CA SER A 98 -25.83 31.09 -15.52
C SER A 98 -25.40 31.93 -14.30
N SER A 99 -26.26 32.09 -13.30
CA SER A 99 -25.89 32.75 -12.04
C SER A 99 -25.02 31.89 -11.13
N PHE A 100 -24.88 30.60 -11.40
CA PHE A 100 -23.87 29.71 -10.81
C PHE A 100 -22.52 29.88 -11.54
N ASN A 101 -21.96 31.10 -11.45
CA ASN A 101 -20.80 31.52 -12.22
C ASN A 101 -19.47 30.83 -11.85
N HIS A 102 -19.40 30.17 -10.69
CA HIS A 102 -18.24 29.42 -10.19
C HIS A 102 -18.43 27.89 -10.22
N LEU A 103 -19.60 27.40 -10.65
CA LEU A 103 -19.89 25.97 -10.64
C LEU A 103 -19.06 25.24 -11.70
N GLU A 104 -18.19 24.35 -11.25
CA GLU A 104 -17.15 23.69 -12.01
C GLU A 104 -17.42 22.18 -12.19
N SER A 105 -18.02 21.55 -11.19
CA SER A 105 -18.31 20.11 -11.18
C SER A 105 -19.72 19.80 -10.68
N ILE A 106 -20.41 18.90 -11.38
CA ILE A 106 -21.73 18.39 -10.97
C ILE A 106 -21.71 16.87 -10.97
N VAL A 107 -22.20 16.27 -9.88
CA VAL A 107 -22.42 14.84 -9.74
C VAL A 107 -23.92 14.59 -9.54
N ILE A 108 -24.52 13.73 -10.34
CA ILE A 108 -25.95 13.47 -10.35
C ILE A 108 -26.18 11.98 -10.14
N ASN A 109 -26.83 11.62 -9.03
CA ASN A 109 -27.18 10.26 -8.69
C ASN A 109 -28.71 10.13 -8.65
N VAL A 110 -29.26 9.18 -9.40
CA VAL A 110 -30.67 8.73 -9.33
C VAL A 110 -31.69 9.85 -9.62
N LEU A 111 -31.74 10.38 -10.85
CA LEU A 111 -32.85 11.25 -11.30
C LEU A 111 -33.77 10.51 -12.25
N SER A 112 -35.02 10.95 -12.45
CA SER A 112 -35.79 10.45 -13.59
C SER A 112 -35.25 11.03 -14.91
N PRO A 113 -35.35 10.32 -16.05
CA PRO A 113 -34.82 10.80 -17.34
C PRO A 113 -35.34 12.19 -17.73
N THR A 114 -36.63 12.45 -17.52
CA THR A 114 -37.26 13.76 -17.83
C THR A 114 -36.63 14.91 -17.03
N ILE A 115 -36.29 14.67 -15.76
CA ILE A 115 -35.66 15.69 -14.92
C ILE A 115 -34.20 15.87 -15.30
N LEU A 116 -33.49 14.79 -15.62
CA LEU A 116 -32.12 14.91 -16.10
C LEU A 116 -32.05 15.75 -17.38
N ILE A 117 -32.93 15.51 -18.35
CA ILE A 117 -33.00 16.30 -19.60
C ILE A 117 -33.23 17.78 -19.31
N THR A 118 -34.18 18.08 -18.41
CA THR A 118 -34.49 19.46 -17.99
C THR A 118 -33.27 20.12 -17.35
N LEU A 119 -32.59 19.39 -16.46
CA LEU A 119 -31.39 19.84 -15.78
C LEU A 119 -30.24 20.07 -16.78
N LEU A 120 -29.92 19.10 -17.62
CA LEU A 120 -28.87 19.19 -18.65
C LEU A 120 -29.06 20.40 -19.58
N THR A 121 -30.31 20.67 -19.97
CA THR A 121 -30.64 21.87 -20.75
C THR A 121 -30.22 23.14 -20.03
N SER A 122 -30.45 23.21 -18.71
CA SER A 122 -30.06 24.37 -17.89
C SER A 122 -28.54 24.49 -17.68
N LEU A 123 -27.82 23.36 -17.64
CA LEU A 123 -26.36 23.32 -17.48
C LEU A 123 -25.62 23.95 -18.67
N SER A 124 -26.23 24.00 -19.86
CA SER A 124 -25.65 24.64 -21.05
C SER A 124 -25.31 26.12 -20.85
N SER A 125 -25.98 26.77 -19.89
CA SER A 125 -25.77 28.18 -19.56
C SER A 125 -24.61 28.43 -18.59
N LEU A 126 -24.00 27.38 -18.04
CA LEU A 126 -22.96 27.49 -17.02
C LEU A 126 -21.59 27.83 -17.64
N PRO A 127 -20.95 28.93 -17.19
CA PRO A 127 -19.74 29.43 -17.84
C PRO A 127 -18.47 28.62 -17.52
N ARG A 128 -18.49 27.78 -16.47
CA ARG A 128 -17.30 27.09 -15.93
C ARG A 128 -17.47 25.59 -15.70
N LEU A 129 -18.62 25.02 -16.05
CA LEU A 129 -18.86 23.59 -15.86
C LEU A 129 -17.92 22.77 -16.75
N PHE A 130 -16.89 22.16 -16.13
CA PHE A 130 -15.92 21.34 -16.83
C PHE A 130 -16.03 19.85 -16.51
N SER A 131 -16.71 19.48 -15.41
CA SER A 131 -16.89 18.10 -14.98
C SER A 131 -18.35 17.76 -14.74
N LEU A 132 -18.80 16.65 -15.32
CA LEU A 132 -20.13 16.10 -15.14
C LEU A 132 -20.04 14.60 -14.88
N THR A 133 -20.69 14.14 -13.82
CA THR A 133 -20.87 12.71 -13.54
C THR A 133 -22.35 12.43 -13.35
N ILE A 134 -22.85 11.42 -14.05
CA ILE A 134 -24.23 10.97 -14.02
C ILE A 134 -24.21 9.49 -13.67
N ASP A 135 -24.95 9.11 -12.64
CA ASP A 135 -25.12 7.76 -12.18
C ASP A 135 -26.62 7.48 -12.01
N THR A 136 -27.15 6.62 -12.88
CA THR A 136 -28.59 6.35 -12.94
C THR A 136 -28.88 4.85 -12.92
N GLU A 137 -29.88 4.47 -12.12
CA GLU A 137 -30.38 3.10 -12.08
C GLU A 137 -31.48 2.87 -13.14
N TRP A 138 -31.30 3.42 -14.34
CA TRP A 138 -32.32 3.35 -15.39
C TRP A 138 -32.25 2.04 -16.15
N THR A 139 -33.28 1.21 -16.00
CA THR A 139 -33.51 0.08 -16.89
C THR A 139 -34.19 0.56 -18.17
N SER A 140 -33.65 0.21 -19.34
CA SER A 140 -34.30 0.33 -20.66
C SER A 140 -34.71 1.76 -21.08
N THR A 141 -33.77 2.71 -21.11
CA THR A 141 -34.05 4.09 -21.55
C THR A 141 -33.21 4.47 -22.77
N ASP A 142 -33.83 5.15 -23.74
CA ASP A 142 -33.11 5.79 -24.84
C ASP A 142 -32.24 6.94 -24.29
N LEU A 143 -30.92 6.80 -24.39
CA LEU A 143 -29.94 7.78 -23.88
C LEU A 143 -29.57 8.84 -24.93
N SER A 144 -30.12 8.77 -26.15
CA SER A 144 -29.77 9.68 -27.25
C SER A 144 -29.89 11.15 -26.85
N GLU A 145 -31.01 11.52 -26.23
CA GLU A 145 -31.25 12.91 -25.83
C GLU A 145 -30.31 13.36 -24.71
N VAL A 146 -29.99 12.44 -23.79
CA VAL A 146 -29.04 12.70 -22.69
C VAL A 146 -27.65 12.97 -23.25
N TYR A 147 -27.14 12.10 -24.12
CA TYR A 147 -25.85 12.29 -24.77
C TYR A 147 -25.83 13.54 -25.65
N ARG A 148 -26.89 13.81 -26.43
CA ARG A 148 -27.00 15.03 -27.25
C ARG A 148 -26.78 16.29 -26.43
N LEU A 149 -27.40 16.36 -25.25
CA LEU A 149 -27.27 17.52 -24.36
C LEU A 149 -25.89 17.58 -23.68
N ILE A 150 -25.34 16.45 -23.24
CA ILE A 150 -23.99 16.39 -22.63
C ILE A 150 -22.92 16.85 -23.63
N LEU A 151 -22.96 16.33 -24.86
CA LEU A 151 -21.99 16.64 -25.91
C LEU A 151 -22.04 18.11 -26.32
N ALA A 152 -23.21 18.75 -26.22
CA ALA A 152 -23.42 20.17 -26.49
C ALA A 152 -22.96 21.12 -25.37
N LEU A 153 -22.48 20.61 -24.22
CA LEU A 153 -22.01 21.47 -23.12
C LEU A 153 -20.67 22.15 -23.48
N PRO A 154 -20.61 23.50 -23.53
CA PRO A 154 -19.54 24.23 -24.22
C PRO A 154 -18.17 24.25 -23.52
N LYS A 155 -18.12 23.84 -22.24
CA LYS A 155 -16.91 23.87 -21.41
C LYS A 155 -16.57 22.51 -20.79
N LEU A 156 -17.36 21.49 -21.08
CA LEU A 156 -17.23 20.18 -20.47
C LEU A 156 -15.97 19.46 -20.97
N LYS A 157 -15.07 19.11 -20.06
CA LYS A 157 -13.84 18.35 -20.34
C LYS A 157 -13.92 16.92 -19.81
N TYR A 158 -14.63 16.69 -18.72
CA TYR A 158 -14.78 15.39 -18.08
C TYR A 158 -16.26 14.99 -18.05
N ALA A 159 -16.57 13.82 -18.61
CA ALA A 159 -17.89 13.23 -18.62
C ALA A 159 -17.82 11.77 -18.14
N ASN A 160 -18.59 11.43 -17.13
CA ASN A 160 -18.78 10.06 -16.66
C ASN A 160 -20.28 9.75 -16.63
N ILE A 161 -20.71 8.75 -17.37
CA ILE A 161 -22.11 8.34 -17.48
C ILE A 161 -22.21 6.87 -17.09
N SER A 162 -22.93 6.59 -16.00
CA SER A 162 -23.25 5.25 -15.54
C SER A 162 -24.75 5.02 -15.63
N ALA A 163 -25.14 3.90 -16.25
CA ALA A 163 -26.53 3.49 -16.42
C ALA A 163 -26.66 1.96 -16.33
N ASP A 164 -27.80 1.46 -15.90
CA ASP A 164 -28.04 0.01 -15.83
C ASP A 164 -28.00 -0.63 -17.24
N SER A 165 -27.37 -1.80 -17.37
CA SER A 165 -26.95 -2.42 -18.63
C SER A 165 -28.11 -2.96 -19.48
N SER A 166 -29.32 -3.12 -18.91
CA SER A 166 -30.42 -3.71 -19.63
C SER A 166 -31.04 -2.75 -20.67
N ILE A 167 -30.52 -2.79 -21.90
CA ILE A 167 -31.12 -2.23 -23.14
C ILE A 167 -31.12 -0.68 -23.19
N ASN A 168 -29.96 -0.04 -23.13
CA ASN A 168 -29.82 1.36 -23.48
C ASN A 168 -29.31 1.47 -24.92
N SER A 169 -29.92 2.35 -25.72
CA SER A 169 -29.44 2.65 -27.08
C SER A 169 -29.14 4.14 -27.24
N ILE A 170 -28.21 4.44 -28.14
CA ILE A 170 -27.77 5.79 -28.50
C ILE A 170 -27.95 5.96 -30.01
N LEU A 171 -29.08 6.53 -30.40
CA LEU A 171 -29.43 6.86 -31.77
C LEU A 171 -29.10 8.33 -32.06
N LEU A 172 -27.80 8.63 -32.19
CA LEU A 172 -27.32 9.94 -32.63
C LEU A 172 -26.90 9.91 -34.10
N PRO A 173 -27.09 11.01 -34.86
CA PRO A 173 -26.48 11.14 -36.18
C PRO A 173 -24.95 11.28 -36.05
N ILE A 174 -24.22 11.06 -37.14
CA ILE A 174 -22.78 11.39 -37.19
C ILE A 174 -22.60 12.89 -37.01
N ALA A 175 -21.61 13.30 -36.21
CA ALA A 175 -21.35 14.70 -35.91
C ALA A 175 -20.98 15.50 -37.18
N THR A 176 -21.44 16.75 -37.23
CA THR A 176 -20.91 17.76 -38.16
C THR A 176 -19.87 18.62 -37.44
N ASP A 177 -19.03 19.36 -38.19
CA ASP A 177 -17.99 20.24 -37.64
C ASP A 177 -18.51 21.24 -36.57
N GLU A 178 -19.79 21.61 -36.65
CA GLU A 178 -20.44 22.55 -35.72
C GLU A 178 -20.82 21.91 -34.38
N GLN A 179 -20.79 20.57 -34.27
CA GLN A 179 -21.26 19.82 -33.10
C GLN A 179 -20.13 19.25 -32.23
N ILE A 180 -18.87 19.60 -32.53
CA ILE A 180 -17.71 19.08 -31.83
C ILE A 180 -17.71 19.48 -30.35
N SER A 181 -17.63 18.48 -29.48
CA SER A 181 -17.57 18.62 -28.04
C SER A 181 -16.17 18.98 -27.53
N THR A 182 -16.09 19.55 -26.33
CA THR A 182 -14.82 19.88 -25.65
C THR A 182 -14.29 18.76 -24.75
N ILE A 183 -14.97 17.61 -24.71
CA ILE A 183 -14.64 16.50 -23.81
C ILE A 183 -13.23 15.95 -24.12
N GLU A 184 -12.45 15.84 -23.05
CA GLU A 184 -11.08 15.32 -22.99
C GLU A 184 -11.02 13.96 -22.28
N TYR A 185 -11.99 13.67 -21.39
CA TYR A 185 -12.11 12.44 -20.61
C TYR A 185 -13.54 11.94 -20.67
N LEU A 186 -13.73 10.74 -21.20
CA LEU A 186 -15.04 10.11 -21.35
C LEU A 186 -15.04 8.73 -20.68
N ILE A 187 -16.00 8.51 -19.77
CA ILE A 187 -16.24 7.24 -19.11
C ILE A 187 -17.69 6.84 -19.38
N ILE A 188 -17.86 5.65 -19.97
CA ILE A 188 -19.16 5.07 -20.31
C ILE A 188 -19.29 3.77 -19.51
N ASN A 189 -20.04 3.84 -18.42
CA ASN A 189 -20.31 2.75 -17.49
C ASN A 189 -21.72 2.18 -17.73
N HIS A 190 -21.96 1.77 -18.98
CA HIS A 190 -23.14 1.03 -19.41
C HIS A 190 -22.82 0.35 -20.74
N ASP A 191 -23.73 -0.49 -21.23
CA ASP A 191 -23.58 -1.15 -22.52
C ASP A 191 -23.55 -0.16 -23.67
N CYS A 192 -22.54 -0.27 -24.52
CA CYS A 192 -22.36 0.56 -25.71
C CYS A 192 -22.03 -0.35 -26.89
N THR A 193 -22.78 -0.24 -27.98
CA THR A 193 -22.45 -0.97 -29.22
C THR A 193 -21.28 -0.28 -29.93
N PHE A 194 -20.56 -1.03 -30.77
CA PHE A 194 -19.45 -0.49 -31.53
C PHE A 194 -19.84 0.69 -32.44
N ASN A 195 -21.03 0.67 -33.05
CA ASN A 195 -21.53 1.81 -33.83
C ASN A 195 -21.80 3.05 -32.97
N GLU A 196 -22.40 2.86 -31.79
CA GLU A 196 -22.67 3.96 -30.87
C GLU A 196 -21.36 4.60 -30.41
N LEU A 197 -20.34 3.80 -30.11
CA LEU A 197 -19.01 4.29 -29.79
C LEU A 197 -18.43 5.14 -30.92
N CYS A 198 -18.49 4.64 -32.16
CA CYS A 198 -18.01 5.39 -33.34
C CYS A 198 -18.73 6.73 -33.48
N ILE A 199 -20.05 6.76 -33.28
CA ILE A 199 -20.84 7.99 -33.32
C ILE A 199 -20.38 8.94 -32.21
N LEU A 200 -20.25 8.49 -30.95
CA LEU A 200 -19.81 9.32 -29.83
C LEU A 200 -18.41 9.91 -30.04
N LEU A 201 -17.50 9.14 -30.65
CA LEU A 201 -16.15 9.59 -30.97
C LEU A 201 -16.12 10.64 -32.08
N SER A 202 -17.06 10.61 -33.03
CA SER A 202 -17.23 11.69 -34.00
C SER A 202 -17.53 13.05 -33.36
N TYR A 203 -18.17 13.05 -32.18
CA TYR A 203 -18.40 14.26 -31.39
C TYR A 203 -17.21 14.67 -30.51
N THR A 204 -16.22 13.79 -30.27
CA THR A 204 -15.17 14.01 -29.25
C THR A 204 -13.73 13.91 -29.80
N PRO A 205 -13.35 14.68 -30.84
CA PRO A 205 -11.99 14.63 -31.42
C PRO A 205 -10.86 15.08 -30.49
N LYS A 206 -11.17 15.72 -29.36
CA LYS A 206 -10.19 16.17 -28.34
C LYS A 206 -9.94 15.15 -27.23
N LEU A 207 -10.50 13.95 -27.34
CA LEU A 207 -10.44 12.94 -26.31
C LEU A 207 -8.99 12.48 -26.05
N TYR A 208 -8.59 12.50 -24.77
CA TYR A 208 -7.31 11.98 -24.29
C TYR A 208 -7.46 10.61 -23.63
N ARG A 209 -8.61 10.37 -22.99
CA ARG A 209 -8.89 9.16 -22.22
C ARG A 209 -10.31 8.67 -22.47
N LEU A 210 -10.42 7.41 -22.85
CA LEU A 210 -11.68 6.68 -22.97
C LEU A 210 -11.69 5.50 -22.01
N ASN A 211 -12.78 5.34 -21.25
CA ASN A 211 -13.05 4.13 -20.48
C ASN A 211 -14.45 3.62 -20.81
N LEU A 212 -14.56 2.33 -21.11
CA LEU A 212 -15.79 1.63 -21.45
C LEU A 212 -15.98 0.46 -20.49
N MET A 213 -17.16 0.35 -19.89
CA MET A 213 -17.54 -0.83 -19.12
C MET A 213 -17.82 -2.00 -20.06
N THR A 214 -18.75 -1.82 -21.01
CA THR A 214 -19.12 -2.89 -21.95
C THR A 214 -19.16 -2.38 -23.38
N LEU A 215 -18.49 -3.09 -24.30
CA LEU A 215 -18.49 -2.82 -25.73
C LEU A 215 -19.04 -4.03 -26.50
N THR A 216 -20.20 -3.91 -27.15
CA THR A 216 -20.89 -5.01 -27.84
C THR A 216 -20.85 -4.89 -29.36
N GLU A 217 -20.97 -6.03 -30.04
CA GLU A 217 -21.08 -6.10 -31.49
C GLU A 217 -22.36 -5.42 -32.01
N ASN A 218 -22.32 -5.00 -33.27
CA ASN A 218 -23.49 -4.48 -33.96
C ASN A 218 -24.34 -5.63 -34.51
N TYR A 219 -25.54 -5.84 -33.94
CA TYR A 219 -26.50 -6.83 -34.47
C TYR A 219 -27.00 -6.53 -35.90
N SER A 220 -26.77 -5.32 -36.42
CA SER A 220 -27.21 -4.92 -37.75
C SER A 220 -26.01 -4.81 -38.70
N HIS A 221 -26.05 -5.54 -39.82
CA HIS A 221 -25.03 -5.54 -40.89
C HIS A 221 -24.89 -4.23 -41.69
N HIS A 222 -25.15 -3.07 -41.09
CA HIS A 222 -24.91 -1.79 -41.75
C HIS A 222 -23.40 -1.54 -41.81
N GLU A 223 -22.91 -1.10 -42.98
CA GLU A 223 -21.51 -0.69 -43.15
C GLU A 223 -21.16 0.39 -42.10
N ILE A 224 -20.14 0.12 -41.30
CA ILE A 224 -19.62 1.05 -40.30
C ILE A 224 -18.95 2.21 -41.05
N ILE A 225 -19.50 3.42 -40.91
CA ILE A 225 -18.91 4.61 -41.53
C ILE A 225 -17.94 5.24 -40.53
N PHE A 226 -16.66 4.94 -40.67
CA PHE A 226 -15.60 5.66 -39.97
C PHE A 226 -15.47 7.07 -40.58
N SER A 227 -15.65 8.09 -39.74
CA SER A 227 -15.62 9.50 -40.18
C SER A 227 -14.97 10.41 -39.13
N PHE A 228 -14.18 9.85 -38.23
CA PHE A 228 -13.59 10.57 -37.11
C PHE A 228 -12.14 10.14 -36.86
N ILE A 229 -11.35 11.05 -36.28
CA ILE A 229 -9.95 10.82 -35.88
C ILE A 229 -9.82 11.29 -34.43
N CYS A 230 -9.11 10.51 -33.60
CA CYS A 230 -8.87 10.82 -32.19
C CYS A 230 -7.36 10.87 -31.90
N PRO A 231 -6.62 11.83 -32.48
CA PRO A 231 -5.16 11.82 -32.46
C PRO A 231 -4.57 12.04 -31.06
N ASN A 232 -5.37 12.62 -30.15
CA ASN A 232 -4.97 12.90 -28.77
C ASN A 232 -5.23 11.73 -27.80
N LEU A 233 -5.91 10.67 -28.26
CA LEU A 233 -6.28 9.55 -27.40
C LEU A 233 -5.01 8.80 -27.00
N THR A 234 -4.70 8.83 -25.70
CA THR A 234 -3.49 8.21 -25.13
C THR A 234 -3.82 7.07 -24.17
N TYR A 235 -5.08 6.95 -23.74
CA TYR A 235 -5.55 5.92 -22.82
C TYR A 235 -6.86 5.34 -23.31
N LEU A 236 -6.90 4.02 -23.48
CA LEU A 236 -8.09 3.24 -23.77
C LEU A 236 -8.22 2.09 -22.78
N SER A 237 -9.40 1.94 -22.19
CA SER A 237 -9.76 0.83 -21.31
C SER A 237 -11.14 0.31 -21.66
N ILE A 238 -11.26 -1.00 -21.82
CA ILE A 238 -12.51 -1.71 -22.12
C ILE A 238 -12.60 -2.87 -21.14
N GLU A 239 -13.58 -2.84 -20.22
CA GLU A 239 -13.71 -3.83 -19.15
C GLU A 239 -14.41 -5.12 -19.60
N MET A 240 -15.32 -5.03 -20.58
CA MET A 240 -16.02 -6.17 -21.19
C MET A 240 -16.20 -5.94 -22.68
N SER A 241 -15.24 -6.41 -23.48
CA SER A 241 -15.30 -6.37 -24.94
C SER A 241 -15.95 -7.65 -25.47
N TYR A 242 -16.97 -7.49 -26.29
CA TYR A 242 -17.59 -8.57 -27.07
C TYR A 242 -17.35 -8.40 -28.56
N ILE A 243 -16.72 -7.31 -29.02
CA ILE A 243 -16.44 -7.07 -30.44
C ILE A 243 -15.36 -8.00 -30.96
N ARG A 244 -15.45 -8.35 -32.25
CA ARG A 244 -14.45 -9.14 -32.97
C ARG A 244 -13.12 -8.39 -33.07
N PHE A 245 -12.02 -9.14 -33.20
CA PHE A 245 -10.68 -8.56 -33.29
C PHE A 245 -10.50 -7.74 -34.55
N ASP A 246 -11.08 -8.13 -35.69
CA ASP A 246 -11.05 -7.36 -36.94
C ASP A 246 -11.71 -5.98 -36.77
N GLU A 247 -12.83 -5.91 -36.05
CA GLU A 247 -13.51 -4.66 -35.69
C GLU A 247 -12.67 -3.78 -34.76
N PHE A 248 -12.00 -4.39 -33.77
CA PHE A 248 -11.06 -3.69 -32.90
C PHE A 248 -9.80 -3.20 -33.66
N GLU A 249 -9.26 -4.02 -34.56
CA GLU A 249 -8.12 -3.64 -35.40
C GLU A 249 -8.50 -2.46 -36.30
N MET A 250 -9.65 -2.53 -36.97
CA MET A 250 -10.18 -1.41 -37.75
C MET A 250 -10.36 -0.15 -36.91
N PHE A 251 -10.89 -0.26 -35.69
CA PHE A 251 -11.00 0.86 -34.75
C PHE A 251 -9.65 1.54 -34.50
N ILE A 252 -8.60 0.77 -34.21
CA ILE A 252 -7.27 1.31 -33.94
C ILE A 252 -6.68 1.98 -35.19
N ILE A 253 -6.84 1.36 -36.35
CA ILE A 253 -6.31 1.89 -37.62
C ILE A 253 -6.99 3.22 -37.98
N GLU A 254 -8.32 3.27 -37.94
CA GLU A 254 -9.10 4.43 -38.39
C GLU A 254 -9.05 5.61 -37.40
N THR A 255 -8.82 5.35 -36.11
CA THR A 255 -8.74 6.43 -35.12
C THR A 255 -7.44 7.22 -35.14
N GLU A 256 -6.37 6.68 -35.76
CA GLU A 256 -5.00 7.20 -35.74
C GLU A 256 -4.55 7.62 -34.32
N CYS A 257 -4.92 6.82 -33.31
CA CYS A 257 -4.68 7.16 -31.91
C CYS A 257 -3.22 6.95 -31.49
N ASN A 258 -2.72 7.81 -30.57
CA ASN A 258 -1.37 7.72 -30.02
C ASN A 258 -1.39 7.05 -28.63
N LEU A 259 -1.96 5.84 -28.56
CA LEU A 259 -2.16 5.15 -27.27
C LEU A 259 -0.83 4.87 -26.57
N LYS A 260 -0.78 5.25 -25.30
CA LYS A 260 0.29 4.91 -24.35
C LYS A 260 -0.14 3.80 -23.40
N VAL A 261 -1.45 3.68 -23.16
CA VAL A 261 -2.05 2.67 -22.30
C VAL A 261 -3.24 2.04 -23.02
N LEU A 262 -3.21 0.72 -23.15
CA LEU A 262 -4.32 -0.08 -23.66
C LEU A 262 -4.67 -1.17 -22.65
N ARG A 263 -5.94 -1.22 -22.24
CA ARG A 263 -6.48 -2.28 -21.40
C ARG A 263 -7.74 -2.84 -22.03
N ILE A 264 -7.78 -4.15 -22.25
CA ILE A 264 -8.93 -4.84 -22.81
C ILE A 264 -9.15 -6.10 -21.99
N ASN A 265 -10.37 -6.28 -21.52
CA ASN A 265 -10.86 -7.58 -21.07
C ASN A 265 -11.97 -8.01 -22.01
N THR A 266 -11.82 -9.18 -22.63
CA THR A 266 -12.72 -9.68 -23.68
C THR A 266 -13.35 -11.00 -23.26
N PHE A 267 -14.65 -11.10 -23.49
CA PHE A 267 -15.46 -12.32 -23.36
C PHE A 267 -15.92 -12.80 -24.74
N SER A 268 -15.30 -12.28 -25.81
CA SER A 268 -15.63 -12.64 -27.18
C SER A 268 -15.28 -14.09 -27.46
N GLU A 269 -16.10 -14.76 -28.27
CA GLU A 269 -15.76 -16.07 -28.85
C GLU A 269 -14.65 -15.96 -29.91
N ASP A 270 -14.28 -14.73 -30.31
CA ASP A 270 -13.26 -14.47 -31.31
C ASP A 270 -11.84 -14.71 -30.76
N ARG A 271 -11.23 -15.77 -31.27
CA ARG A 271 -9.91 -16.23 -30.85
C ARG A 271 -8.77 -15.46 -31.48
N ASP A 272 -9.04 -14.57 -32.42
CA ASP A 272 -8.00 -13.72 -33.00
C ASP A 272 -7.40 -12.79 -31.94
N TYR A 273 -8.11 -12.53 -30.82
CA TYR A 273 -7.53 -11.88 -29.64
C TYR A 273 -6.36 -12.66 -29.00
N LEU A 274 -6.28 -13.97 -29.22
CA LEU A 274 -5.19 -14.83 -28.74
C LEU A 274 -4.04 -14.96 -29.76
N ASP A 275 -4.16 -14.37 -30.95
CA ASP A 275 -3.10 -14.41 -31.97
C ASP A 275 -2.02 -13.36 -31.66
N SER A 276 -0.86 -13.84 -31.18
CA SER A 276 0.25 -12.96 -30.81
C SER A 276 0.91 -12.27 -32.00
N ASP A 277 0.89 -12.86 -33.21
CA ASP A 277 1.44 -12.26 -34.42
C ASP A 277 0.54 -11.11 -34.92
N GLN A 278 -0.78 -11.23 -34.74
CA GLN A 278 -1.73 -10.15 -35.02
C GLN A 278 -1.51 -8.97 -34.08
N TRP A 279 -1.42 -9.22 -32.76
CA TRP A 279 -1.11 -8.18 -31.79
C TRP A 279 0.25 -7.52 -32.03
N GLU A 280 1.30 -8.30 -32.29
CA GLU A 280 2.65 -7.77 -32.59
C GLU A 280 2.60 -6.85 -33.81
N ARG A 281 1.90 -7.25 -34.88
CA ARG A 281 1.74 -6.45 -36.10
C ARG A 281 0.96 -5.17 -35.84
N LEU A 282 -0.18 -5.26 -35.15
CA LEU A 282 -1.01 -4.11 -34.81
C LEU A 282 -0.22 -3.10 -33.98
N ILE A 283 0.51 -3.58 -32.97
CA ILE A 283 1.28 -2.72 -32.07
C ILE A 283 2.48 -2.08 -32.79
N CYS A 284 3.23 -2.86 -33.56
CA CYS A 284 4.40 -2.34 -34.29
C CYS A 284 4.02 -1.31 -35.36
N ASN A 285 2.85 -1.47 -36.00
CA ASN A 285 2.45 -0.59 -37.09
C ASN A 285 1.65 0.63 -36.62
N TYR A 286 0.79 0.47 -35.62
CA TYR A 286 -0.22 1.49 -35.27
C TYR A 286 -0.14 1.96 -33.81
N LEU A 287 0.41 1.17 -32.87
CA LEU A 287 0.49 1.52 -31.44
C LEU A 287 1.94 1.69 -30.96
N ILE A 288 2.74 2.43 -31.74
CA ILE A 288 4.20 2.56 -31.54
C ILE A 288 4.54 3.18 -30.17
N GLU A 289 3.67 4.06 -29.66
CA GLU A 289 3.83 4.76 -28.38
C GLU A 289 3.34 3.94 -27.16
N LEU A 290 2.89 2.69 -27.35
CA LEU A 290 2.30 1.86 -26.30
C LEU A 290 3.35 1.46 -25.25
N LYS A 291 3.08 1.85 -24.00
CA LYS A 291 3.93 1.61 -22.82
C LYS A 291 3.33 0.58 -21.87
N GLU A 292 2.03 0.67 -21.64
CA GLU A 292 1.28 -0.30 -20.84
C GLU A 292 0.28 -1.03 -21.72
N PHE A 293 0.39 -2.37 -21.75
CA PHE A 293 -0.54 -3.25 -22.43
C PHE A 293 -1.10 -4.24 -21.41
N TYR A 294 -2.42 -4.35 -21.40
CA TYR A 294 -3.17 -5.33 -20.63
C TYR A 294 -4.22 -5.95 -21.53
N LEU A 295 -4.16 -7.26 -21.70
CA LEU A 295 -5.19 -8.05 -22.34
C LEU A 295 -5.60 -9.13 -21.35
N GLU A 296 -6.90 -9.32 -21.20
CA GLU A 296 -7.50 -10.46 -20.53
C GLU A 296 -8.54 -11.05 -21.48
N TYR A 297 -8.44 -12.33 -21.78
CA TYR A 297 -9.39 -13.06 -22.62
C TYR A 297 -9.99 -14.16 -21.78
N ARG A 298 -11.31 -14.13 -21.61
CA ARG A 298 -12.08 -15.09 -20.84
C ARG A 298 -12.90 -15.98 -21.76
N GLN A 299 -12.73 -17.29 -21.62
CA GLN A 299 -13.51 -18.28 -22.35
C GLN A 299 -14.21 -19.22 -21.36
N PRO A 300 -15.55 -19.26 -21.34
CA PRO A 300 -16.27 -20.20 -20.48
C PRO A 300 -15.98 -21.65 -20.86
N ILE A 301 -15.86 -22.49 -19.85
CA ILE A 301 -15.76 -23.94 -19.97
C ILE A 301 -17.17 -24.47 -20.23
N ASP A 302 -17.46 -24.94 -21.45
CA ASP A 302 -18.73 -25.62 -21.73
C ASP A 302 -18.68 -27.06 -21.18
N PRO A 303 -19.42 -27.34 -20.09
CA PRO A 303 -19.40 -28.64 -19.43
C PRO A 303 -20.01 -29.76 -20.27
N GLU A 304 -21.01 -29.45 -21.10
CA GLU A 304 -21.81 -30.45 -21.83
C GLU A 304 -21.13 -30.88 -23.13
N SER A 305 -20.31 -30.01 -23.72
CA SER A 305 -19.72 -30.26 -25.04
C SER A 305 -18.74 -31.44 -25.07
N GLY A 306 -18.12 -31.79 -23.94
CA GLY A 306 -17.16 -32.90 -23.80
C GLY A 306 -15.97 -32.86 -24.78
N SER A 307 -15.83 -31.79 -25.55
CA SER A 307 -15.04 -31.73 -26.78
C SER A 307 -14.18 -30.47 -26.78
N ILE A 308 -12.91 -30.65 -26.41
CA ILE A 308 -11.86 -29.62 -26.43
C ILE A 308 -11.41 -29.33 -27.88
N THR A 309 -12.17 -29.76 -28.90
CA THR A 309 -11.70 -29.98 -30.28
C THR A 309 -11.06 -28.79 -30.98
N ASN A 310 -11.15 -27.59 -30.42
CA ASN A 310 -10.51 -26.43 -31.00
C ASN A 310 -9.45 -25.77 -30.09
N PHE A 311 -9.02 -26.34 -28.96
CA PHE A 311 -7.97 -25.71 -28.14
C PHE A 311 -6.65 -25.64 -28.92
N LYS A 312 -6.37 -24.49 -29.54
CA LYS A 312 -5.06 -24.14 -30.07
C LYS A 312 -4.53 -23.09 -29.11
N PRO A 313 -3.55 -23.42 -28.25
CA PRO A 313 -2.98 -22.43 -27.35
C PRO A 313 -2.44 -21.28 -28.20
N PRO A 314 -2.53 -20.03 -27.70
CA PRO A 314 -2.01 -18.87 -28.40
C PRO A 314 -0.61 -19.16 -28.92
N ASP A 315 -0.38 -18.89 -30.20
CA ASP A 315 0.94 -19.01 -30.78
C ASP A 315 1.88 -18.14 -29.92
N GLN A 316 2.83 -18.81 -29.27
CA GLN A 316 3.41 -18.38 -28.00
C GLN A 316 3.96 -16.95 -28.10
N CYS A 317 3.68 -16.07 -27.12
CA CYS A 317 4.25 -14.73 -26.96
C CYS A 317 5.77 -14.77 -26.67
N ASN A 318 6.52 -15.44 -27.53
CA ASN A 318 7.92 -15.85 -27.39
C ASN A 318 8.82 -15.19 -28.43
N SER A 319 8.27 -14.37 -29.34
CA SER A 319 9.07 -13.56 -30.24
C SER A 319 9.95 -12.57 -29.44
N LEU A 320 11.03 -12.09 -30.06
CA LEU A 320 11.92 -11.11 -29.43
C LEU A 320 11.16 -9.85 -29.01
N PHE A 321 10.10 -9.48 -29.73
CA PHE A 321 9.25 -8.34 -29.40
C PHE A 321 8.67 -8.42 -27.98
N TRP A 322 8.03 -9.54 -27.62
CA TRP A 322 7.41 -9.71 -26.30
C TRP A 322 8.45 -9.70 -25.17
N VAL A 323 9.61 -10.34 -25.41
CA VAL A 323 10.73 -10.40 -24.47
C VAL A 323 11.33 -9.01 -24.25
N GLU A 324 11.56 -8.23 -25.31
CA GLU A 324 12.10 -6.86 -25.22
C GLU A 324 11.13 -5.90 -24.52
N LYS A 325 9.83 -6.06 -24.77
CA LYS A 325 8.78 -5.29 -24.08
C LYS A 325 8.60 -5.70 -22.61
N LYS A 326 9.15 -6.84 -22.18
CA LYS A 326 8.95 -7.44 -20.85
C LYS A 326 7.46 -7.60 -20.54
N TRP A 327 6.71 -8.11 -21.50
CA TRP A 327 5.31 -8.44 -21.30
C TRP A 327 5.20 -9.94 -21.03
N THR A 328 4.41 -10.29 -20.02
CA THR A 328 4.27 -11.68 -19.56
C THR A 328 2.94 -12.23 -19.97
N PHE A 329 2.93 -13.51 -20.33
CA PHE A 329 1.73 -14.25 -20.68
C PHE A 329 1.37 -15.18 -19.52
N GLU A 330 0.17 -15.02 -18.99
CA GLU A 330 -0.35 -15.84 -17.91
C GLU A 330 -1.60 -16.58 -18.37
N VAL A 331 -1.68 -17.85 -18.02
CA VAL A 331 -2.90 -18.65 -18.17
C VAL A 331 -3.40 -18.93 -16.77
N GLU A 332 -4.63 -18.53 -16.50
CA GLU A 332 -5.37 -18.89 -15.30
C GLU A 332 -6.55 -19.77 -15.72
N ILE A 333 -6.73 -20.89 -15.04
CA ILE A 333 -7.84 -21.80 -15.27
C ILE A 333 -8.60 -21.90 -13.96
N ASP A 334 -9.88 -21.51 -13.96
CA ASP A 334 -10.78 -21.68 -12.83
C ASP A 334 -11.87 -22.73 -13.14
N SER A 335 -12.83 -22.94 -12.23
CA SER A 335 -13.90 -23.93 -12.40
C SER A 335 -14.86 -23.60 -13.55
N PHE A 336 -14.91 -22.35 -14.00
CA PHE A 336 -15.92 -21.84 -14.93
C PHE A 336 -15.32 -21.30 -16.23
N ASP A 337 -14.10 -20.76 -16.21
CA ASP A 337 -13.48 -20.01 -17.30
C ASP A 337 -11.98 -20.38 -17.49
N TYR A 338 -11.52 -20.22 -18.73
CA TYR A 338 -10.11 -20.00 -19.06
C TYR A 338 -9.85 -18.50 -19.15
N VAL A 339 -8.88 -18.02 -18.38
CA VAL A 339 -8.45 -16.62 -18.39
C VAL A 339 -7.03 -16.58 -18.94
N TYR A 340 -6.88 -16.05 -20.15
CA TYR A 340 -5.57 -15.76 -20.73
C TYR A 340 -5.28 -14.29 -20.53
N SER A 341 -4.12 -13.96 -19.97
CA SER A 341 -3.76 -12.56 -19.79
C SER A 341 -2.36 -12.24 -20.32
N ILE A 342 -2.25 -11.05 -20.90
CA ILE A 342 -0.97 -10.43 -21.22
C ILE A 342 -0.86 -9.17 -20.38
N CYS A 343 0.20 -9.09 -19.59
CA CYS A 343 0.44 -7.95 -18.72
C CYS A 343 1.82 -7.35 -18.97
N SER A 344 1.90 -6.03 -19.06
CA SER A 344 3.18 -5.34 -18.86
C SER A 344 3.76 -5.66 -17.48
N TYR A 345 5.04 -6.03 -17.40
CA TYR A 345 5.68 -6.42 -16.14
C TYR A 345 5.57 -5.28 -15.10
N LYS A 346 4.60 -5.41 -14.19
CA LYS A 346 4.55 -4.68 -12.93
C LYS A 346 5.07 -5.62 -11.89
N LYS A 347 6.19 -5.27 -11.27
CA LYS A 347 6.84 -5.97 -10.16
C LYS A 347 5.78 -6.40 -9.12
N ARG A 348 5.31 -7.65 -9.20
CA ARG A 348 4.25 -8.16 -8.30
C ARG A 348 4.87 -8.45 -6.93
N TRP A 349 4.08 -8.35 -5.86
CA TRP A 349 4.61 -8.35 -4.48
C TRP A 349 5.33 -9.64 -4.06
N TYR A 350 5.10 -10.78 -4.71
CA TYR A 350 5.83 -12.03 -4.44
C TYR A 350 7.22 -12.10 -5.10
N ASP A 351 7.52 -11.26 -6.10
CA ASP A 351 8.87 -11.15 -6.69
C ASP A 351 9.87 -10.46 -5.75
N VAL A 352 9.41 -9.85 -4.66
CA VAL A 352 10.25 -9.07 -3.75
C VAL A 352 11.28 -9.95 -3.02
N ASN A 353 11.02 -11.25 -2.88
CA ASN A 353 11.89 -12.17 -2.14
C ASN A 353 12.74 -13.10 -3.02
N SER A 354 12.51 -13.13 -4.33
CA SER A 354 13.34 -13.90 -5.25
C SER A 354 14.06 -12.95 -6.20
N SER A 355 15.38 -12.87 -6.10
CA SER A 355 16.23 -12.11 -7.03
C SER A 355 16.32 -12.80 -8.39
N ILE A 356 15.23 -13.41 -8.86
CA ILE A 356 15.18 -14.15 -10.11
C ILE A 356 14.91 -13.12 -11.20
N GLU A 357 15.89 -12.93 -12.09
CA GLU A 357 15.67 -12.30 -13.40
C GLU A 357 14.72 -13.20 -14.21
N LEU A 358 13.42 -13.05 -14.00
CA LEU A 358 12.35 -13.69 -14.77
C LEU A 358 12.33 -13.10 -16.19
N SER A 359 13.32 -13.48 -16.98
CA SER A 359 13.42 -13.13 -18.41
C SER A 359 12.59 -14.07 -19.30
N LYS A 360 11.88 -15.03 -18.71
CA LYS A 360 11.03 -16.00 -19.42
C LYS A 360 9.63 -15.99 -18.82
N SER A 361 8.62 -15.95 -19.69
CA SER A 361 7.41 -15.14 -19.47
C SER A 361 6.11 -15.92 -19.24
N THR A 362 6.12 -17.27 -19.24
CA THR A 362 4.89 -18.07 -19.19
C THR A 362 4.62 -18.65 -17.80
N ARG A 363 3.49 -18.24 -17.22
CA ARG A 363 2.95 -18.76 -15.95
C ARG A 363 1.62 -19.44 -16.19
N LEU A 364 1.42 -20.58 -15.53
CA LEU A 364 0.13 -21.25 -15.43
C LEU A 364 -0.33 -21.20 -13.97
N THR A 365 -1.51 -20.64 -13.73
CA THR A 365 -2.20 -20.63 -12.44
C THR A 365 -3.44 -21.52 -12.55
N LEU A 366 -3.58 -22.48 -11.64
CA LEU A 366 -4.77 -23.32 -11.54
C LEU A 366 -5.53 -22.89 -10.28
N VAL A 367 -6.74 -22.37 -10.45
CA VAL A 367 -7.66 -21.92 -9.40
C VAL A 367 -8.86 -22.87 -9.40
N ASP A 368 -9.42 -23.19 -8.22
CA ASP A 368 -10.67 -23.96 -8.05
C ASP A 368 -10.95 -25.04 -9.11
N LEU A 369 -10.26 -26.18 -9.00
CA LEU A 369 -10.43 -27.30 -9.94
C LEU A 369 -11.90 -27.74 -10.01
N PRO A 370 -12.40 -28.09 -11.21
CA PRO A 370 -13.81 -28.37 -11.39
C PRO A 370 -14.21 -29.73 -10.77
N ASP A 371 -15.52 -29.98 -10.64
CA ASP A 371 -16.03 -31.22 -10.04
C ASP A 371 -15.78 -32.48 -10.91
N ASP A 372 -16.12 -33.66 -10.38
CA ASP A 372 -15.80 -34.98 -10.98
C ASP A 372 -16.17 -35.08 -12.47
N ASP A 373 -17.29 -34.49 -12.88
CA ASP A 373 -17.81 -34.59 -14.24
C ASP A 373 -16.93 -33.82 -15.26
N HIS A 374 -16.17 -32.83 -14.79
CA HIS A 374 -15.35 -31.93 -15.62
C HIS A 374 -13.85 -32.22 -15.55
N MET A 375 -13.42 -33.07 -14.62
CA MET A 375 -12.00 -33.39 -14.41
C MET A 375 -11.33 -34.05 -15.64
N MET A 376 -12.07 -34.83 -16.43
CA MET A 376 -11.53 -35.43 -17.66
C MET A 376 -11.20 -34.36 -18.71
N VAL A 377 -12.06 -33.35 -18.85
CA VAL A 377 -11.86 -32.22 -19.76
C VAL A 377 -10.67 -31.40 -19.28
N PHE A 378 -10.62 -31.10 -17.98
CA PHE A 378 -9.50 -30.40 -17.35
C PHE A 378 -8.15 -31.12 -17.55
N HIS A 379 -8.12 -32.45 -17.43
CA HIS A 379 -6.91 -33.25 -17.66
C HIS A 379 -6.38 -33.14 -19.09
N LEU A 380 -7.26 -33.28 -20.07
CA LEU A 380 -6.90 -33.15 -21.48
C LEU A 380 -6.35 -31.75 -21.79
N ILE A 381 -6.88 -30.71 -21.16
CA ILE A 381 -6.46 -29.31 -21.37
C ILE A 381 -5.10 -29.04 -20.76
N ILE A 382 -4.87 -29.44 -19.51
CA ILE A 382 -3.55 -29.30 -18.90
C ILE A 382 -2.51 -30.04 -19.73
N ARG A 383 -2.82 -31.27 -20.16
CA ARG A 383 -1.93 -32.05 -21.00
C ARG A 383 -1.61 -31.32 -22.29
N ASP A 384 -2.62 -30.78 -22.98
CA ASP A 384 -2.42 -30.07 -24.24
C ASP A 384 -1.65 -28.75 -24.02
N LEU A 385 -1.97 -27.95 -22.99
CA LEU A 385 -1.20 -26.76 -22.60
C LEU A 385 0.27 -27.08 -22.37
N LEU A 386 0.59 -28.17 -21.67
CA LEU A 386 1.95 -28.60 -21.39
C LEU A 386 2.69 -29.13 -22.61
N LEU A 387 1.98 -29.74 -23.56
CA LEU A 387 2.56 -30.19 -24.82
C LEU A 387 2.92 -29.01 -25.74
N PHE A 388 2.13 -27.95 -25.69
CA PHE A 388 2.24 -26.84 -26.61
C PHE A 388 2.85 -25.57 -26.04
N THR A 389 3.10 -25.46 -24.73
CA THR A 389 3.69 -24.26 -24.11
C THR A 389 4.85 -24.61 -23.18
N GLN A 390 5.91 -23.80 -23.23
CA GLN A 390 7.01 -23.89 -22.27
C GLN A 390 6.59 -23.19 -20.98
N ILE A 391 6.08 -23.94 -20.01
CA ILE A 391 5.69 -23.42 -18.70
C ILE A 391 6.92 -23.34 -17.80
N TYR A 392 7.25 -22.14 -17.35
CA TYR A 392 8.38 -21.90 -16.44
C TYR A 392 7.92 -21.83 -14.98
N HIS A 393 6.69 -21.36 -14.75
CA HIS A 393 6.07 -21.16 -13.44
C HIS A 393 4.70 -21.83 -13.39
N LEU A 394 4.52 -22.71 -12.42
CA LEU A 394 3.22 -23.34 -12.14
C LEU A 394 2.77 -22.90 -10.75
N GLU A 395 1.58 -22.32 -10.65
CA GLU A 395 0.89 -22.06 -9.39
C GLU A 395 -0.40 -22.90 -9.33
N ILE A 396 -0.63 -23.53 -8.19
CA ILE A 396 -1.83 -24.31 -7.91
C ILE A 396 -2.43 -23.73 -6.64
N THR A 397 -3.65 -23.20 -6.71
CA THR A 397 -4.38 -22.63 -5.57
C THR A 397 -5.73 -23.31 -5.41
N LYS A 398 -6.23 -23.34 -4.17
CA LYS A 398 -7.52 -23.96 -3.84
C LYS A 398 -8.29 -23.12 -2.83
N GLU A 399 -9.57 -22.85 -3.08
CA GLU A 399 -10.52 -22.42 -2.05
C GLU A 399 -11.55 -23.50 -1.68
N THR A 400 -11.93 -24.43 -2.57
CA THR A 400 -12.92 -25.47 -2.25
C THR A 400 -12.67 -26.83 -2.92
N PHE A 401 -12.46 -27.92 -2.16
CA PHE A 401 -12.66 -29.29 -2.70
C PHE A 401 -13.43 -30.13 -1.69
N CYS A 402 -14.30 -31.01 -2.20
CA CYS A 402 -14.83 -32.16 -1.49
C CYS A 402 -13.80 -33.31 -1.40
N SER A 403 -13.69 -33.94 -0.24
CA SER A 403 -12.71 -35.00 0.08
C SER A 403 -12.86 -36.30 -0.72
N ASN A 404 -13.99 -36.53 -1.39
CA ASN A 404 -14.30 -37.82 -2.06
C ASN A 404 -13.69 -37.93 -3.46
N ILE A 405 -13.69 -36.83 -4.24
CA ILE A 405 -13.04 -36.66 -5.56
C ILE A 405 -11.54 -37.00 -5.51
N LEU A 406 -10.98 -36.70 -4.35
CA LEU A 406 -9.58 -36.76 -4.02
C LEU A 406 -9.10 -38.19 -3.75
N ILE A 407 -9.98 -39.03 -3.19
CA ILE A 407 -9.75 -40.46 -3.01
C ILE A 407 -9.74 -41.14 -4.37
N GLU A 408 -10.64 -40.77 -5.29
CA GLU A 408 -10.62 -41.30 -6.67
C GLU A 408 -9.39 -40.86 -7.47
N LEU A 409 -8.91 -39.62 -7.32
CA LEU A 409 -7.64 -39.17 -7.93
C LEU A 409 -6.39 -39.86 -7.36
N THR A 410 -6.43 -40.31 -6.09
CA THR A 410 -5.32 -41.04 -5.47
C THR A 410 -5.40 -42.57 -5.61
N GLU A 411 -6.61 -43.14 -5.70
CA GLU A 411 -6.82 -44.58 -5.92
C GLU A 411 -6.78 -44.94 -7.41
N ASN A 412 -7.20 -44.04 -8.31
CA ASN A 412 -6.97 -44.12 -9.76
C ASN A 412 -5.84 -43.18 -10.17
N CYS A 413 -4.66 -43.34 -9.55
CA CYS A 413 -3.41 -42.74 -10.01
C CYS A 413 -3.14 -43.14 -11.47
N GLU A 414 -3.74 -42.43 -12.42
CA GLU A 414 -3.32 -42.26 -13.81
C GLU A 414 -2.97 -40.79 -14.08
N PHE A 415 -3.54 -39.78 -13.41
CA PHE A 415 -3.16 -38.38 -13.71
C PHE A 415 -1.66 -38.11 -13.55
N PHE A 416 -1.07 -38.34 -12.36
CA PHE A 416 0.36 -38.09 -12.10
C PHE A 416 1.30 -39.26 -12.44
N SER A 417 0.77 -40.47 -12.60
CA SER A 417 1.53 -41.68 -12.96
C SER A 417 1.50 -41.98 -14.46
N SER A 418 0.46 -41.56 -15.20
CA SER A 418 0.37 -41.57 -16.67
C SER A 418 0.88 -40.26 -17.29
N LEU A 419 0.92 -39.17 -16.51
CA LEU A 419 2.00 -38.20 -16.63
C LEU A 419 3.30 -38.91 -16.18
N SER A 420 3.81 -39.84 -16.98
CA SER A 420 5.26 -39.92 -17.06
C SER A 420 5.69 -38.47 -17.29
N ILE A 421 6.36 -37.85 -16.33
CA ILE A 421 7.04 -36.58 -16.49
C ILE A 421 8.11 -36.84 -17.54
N ASP A 422 7.64 -36.92 -18.77
CA ASP A 422 8.40 -37.09 -19.97
C ASP A 422 8.92 -35.69 -20.32
N SER A 423 9.63 -35.59 -21.43
CA SER A 423 10.34 -34.40 -21.86
C SER A 423 9.56 -33.05 -21.88
N SER A 424 8.24 -33.03 -21.71
CA SER A 424 7.38 -31.83 -21.72
C SER A 424 7.60 -30.88 -20.53
N PHE A 425 7.96 -31.37 -19.34
CA PHE A 425 8.22 -30.50 -18.17
C PHE A 425 9.68 -30.10 -17.98
N ASN A 426 10.54 -30.35 -18.97
CA ASN A 426 11.97 -30.05 -18.87
C ASN A 426 12.30 -28.57 -18.65
N HIS A 427 11.32 -27.67 -18.75
CA HIS A 427 11.46 -26.23 -18.57
C HIS A 427 10.90 -25.70 -17.25
N LEU A 428 10.17 -26.53 -16.47
CA LEU A 428 9.55 -26.07 -15.24
C LEU A 428 10.62 -25.76 -14.20
N GLU A 429 10.62 -24.51 -13.75
CA GLU A 429 11.69 -23.90 -12.99
C GLU A 429 11.23 -23.55 -11.56
N SER A 430 9.96 -23.17 -11.40
CA SER A 430 9.34 -22.88 -10.11
C SER A 430 7.92 -23.45 -9.99
N ILE A 431 7.59 -23.96 -8.81
CA ILE A 431 6.25 -24.43 -8.46
C ILE A 431 5.77 -23.73 -7.18
N VAL A 432 4.52 -23.27 -7.18
CA VAL A 432 3.80 -22.75 -6.01
C VAL A 432 2.57 -23.61 -5.79
N ILE A 433 2.44 -24.17 -4.60
CA ILE A 433 1.34 -25.02 -4.19
C ILE A 433 0.64 -24.34 -3.01
N LYS A 434 -0.65 -24.07 -3.11
CA LYS A 434 -1.45 -23.49 -2.02
C LYS A 434 -2.67 -24.38 -1.70
N ALA A 435 -2.95 -24.55 -0.41
CA ALA A 435 -4.13 -25.18 0.17
C ALA A 435 -4.42 -26.66 -0.23
N LEU A 436 -3.43 -27.43 -0.70
CA LEU A 436 -3.64 -28.85 -1.04
C LEU A 436 -3.85 -29.75 0.20
N SER A 437 -4.62 -30.84 0.00
CA SER A 437 -4.73 -31.88 1.02
C SER A 437 -3.42 -32.68 1.15
N PRO A 438 -3.17 -33.36 2.28
CA PRO A 438 -1.91 -34.07 2.51
C PRO A 438 -1.69 -35.18 1.47
N ALA A 439 -2.73 -35.93 1.13
CA ALA A 439 -2.62 -37.05 0.19
C ALA A 439 -2.19 -36.61 -1.22
N ILE A 440 -2.77 -35.51 -1.75
CA ILE A 440 -2.32 -34.95 -3.03
C ILE A 440 -0.89 -34.42 -2.90
N LEU A 441 -0.60 -33.67 -1.84
CA LEU A 441 0.72 -33.08 -1.65
C LEU A 441 1.80 -34.16 -1.71
N MET A 442 1.57 -35.29 -1.03
CA MET A 442 2.49 -36.43 -1.03
C MET A 442 2.66 -37.06 -2.42
N SER A 443 1.56 -37.26 -3.14
CA SER A 443 1.59 -37.77 -4.51
C SER A 443 2.36 -36.82 -5.44
N LEU A 444 2.05 -35.52 -5.39
CA LEU A 444 2.71 -34.50 -6.19
C LEU A 444 4.22 -34.44 -5.90
N LEU A 445 4.62 -34.36 -4.62
CA LEU A 445 6.01 -34.30 -4.20
C LEU A 445 6.83 -35.52 -4.65
N THR A 446 6.22 -36.71 -4.68
CA THR A 446 6.89 -37.93 -5.15
C THR A 446 7.28 -37.79 -6.63
N ASN A 447 6.42 -37.15 -7.43
CA ASN A 447 6.64 -36.95 -8.85
C ASN A 447 7.58 -35.78 -9.16
N LEU A 448 7.66 -34.75 -8.30
CA LEU A 448 8.57 -33.61 -8.52
C LEU A 448 10.05 -34.02 -8.64
N SER A 449 10.43 -35.19 -8.10
CA SER A 449 11.79 -35.73 -8.20
C SER A 449 12.27 -35.96 -9.64
N CYS A 450 11.34 -36.12 -10.59
CA CYS A 450 11.63 -36.31 -12.00
C CYS A 450 11.93 -35.00 -12.75
N LEU A 451 11.73 -33.83 -12.14
CA LEU A 451 11.87 -32.53 -12.82
C LEU A 451 13.33 -32.04 -12.81
N PRO A 452 14.04 -32.08 -13.95
CA PRO A 452 15.49 -31.83 -13.96
C PRO A 452 15.88 -30.35 -13.86
N ARG A 453 14.91 -29.42 -13.85
CA ARG A 453 15.15 -27.97 -13.77
C ARG A 453 14.43 -27.27 -12.61
N LEU A 454 13.67 -28.02 -11.80
CA LEU A 454 12.98 -27.43 -10.65
C LEU A 454 14.01 -26.89 -9.66
N PHE A 455 14.07 -25.57 -9.53
CA PHE A 455 15.01 -24.91 -8.63
C PHE A 455 14.30 -24.18 -7.48
N SER A 456 13.00 -23.90 -7.61
CA SER A 456 12.18 -23.20 -6.62
C SER A 456 10.88 -23.95 -6.33
N LEU A 457 10.55 -24.11 -5.05
CA LEU A 457 9.30 -24.73 -4.59
C LEU A 457 8.72 -23.93 -3.42
N THR A 458 7.49 -23.47 -3.56
CA THR A 458 6.72 -22.88 -2.47
C THR A 458 5.51 -23.76 -2.20
N ILE A 459 5.31 -24.11 -0.94
CA ILE A 459 4.18 -24.89 -0.47
C ILE A 459 3.53 -24.10 0.65
N ASP A 460 2.24 -23.83 0.53
CA ASP A 460 1.42 -23.16 1.52
C ASP A 460 0.22 -24.06 1.80
N THR A 461 0.11 -24.60 3.01
CA THR A 461 -0.89 -25.62 3.30
C THR A 461 -1.69 -25.24 4.53
N GLU A 462 -3.01 -25.26 4.43
CA GLU A 462 -3.91 -25.05 5.58
C GLU A 462 -4.10 -26.33 6.40
N LEU A 463 -3.12 -27.24 6.41
CA LEU A 463 -3.24 -28.56 7.02
C LEU A 463 -3.23 -28.49 8.54
N LEU A 464 -4.43 -28.54 9.13
CA LEU A 464 -4.64 -28.43 10.57
C LEU A 464 -4.27 -29.69 11.39
N SER A 465 -3.79 -30.79 10.80
CA SER A 465 -3.63 -32.04 11.59
C SER A 465 -2.65 -33.13 11.11
N THR A 466 -2.00 -33.00 9.95
CA THR A 466 -1.15 -34.11 9.43
C THR A 466 0.34 -33.87 9.64
N ASP A 467 1.04 -34.94 10.04
CA ASP A 467 2.49 -35.00 10.13
C ASP A 467 3.14 -34.66 8.77
N LEU A 468 3.89 -33.55 8.73
CA LEU A 468 4.61 -33.09 7.54
C LEU A 468 5.95 -33.81 7.33
N SER A 469 6.33 -34.75 8.20
CA SER A 469 7.63 -35.45 8.13
C SER A 469 7.94 -36.01 6.74
N GLU A 470 6.97 -36.69 6.12
CA GLU A 470 7.20 -37.30 4.81
C GLU A 470 7.25 -36.25 3.68
N ALA A 471 6.46 -35.17 3.77
CA ALA A 471 6.53 -34.06 2.81
C ALA A 471 7.92 -33.41 2.84
N TYR A 472 8.42 -33.10 4.04
CA TYR A 472 9.78 -32.63 4.22
C TYR A 472 10.82 -33.60 3.66
N ARG A 473 10.69 -34.91 3.94
CA ARG A 473 11.58 -35.93 3.40
C ARG A 473 11.68 -35.84 1.88
N LEU A 474 10.53 -35.75 1.20
CA LEU A 474 10.48 -35.66 -0.27
C LEU A 474 11.06 -34.35 -0.79
N ILE A 475 10.72 -33.21 -0.18
CA ILE A 475 11.23 -31.89 -0.58
C ILE A 475 12.75 -31.84 -0.47
N LEU A 476 13.30 -32.34 0.64
CA LEU A 476 14.73 -32.27 0.93
C LEU A 476 15.57 -33.11 -0.05
N VAL A 477 14.99 -34.18 -0.63
CA VAL A 477 15.67 -35.02 -1.63
C VAL A 477 15.45 -34.59 -3.07
N LEU A 478 14.70 -33.52 -3.33
CA LEU A 478 14.46 -33.03 -4.70
C LEU A 478 15.78 -32.61 -5.37
N PRO A 479 16.09 -33.15 -6.56
CA PRO A 479 17.35 -32.85 -7.23
C PRO A 479 17.34 -31.40 -7.72
N LYS A 480 18.40 -30.65 -7.41
CA LYS A 480 18.64 -29.26 -7.86
C LYS A 480 17.71 -28.19 -7.28
N LEU A 481 16.83 -28.54 -6.34
CA LEU A 481 16.06 -27.57 -5.59
C LEU A 481 17.01 -26.66 -4.80
N LYS A 482 16.98 -25.36 -5.07
CA LYS A 482 17.81 -24.33 -4.41
C LYS A 482 17.00 -23.48 -3.45
N TYR A 483 15.72 -23.24 -3.74
CA TYR A 483 14.84 -22.39 -2.95
C TYR A 483 13.61 -23.18 -2.52
N ALA A 484 13.32 -23.19 -1.23
CA ALA A 484 12.16 -23.85 -0.67
C ALA A 484 11.45 -22.92 0.33
N THR A 485 10.15 -22.76 0.18
CA THR A 485 9.28 -22.08 1.14
C THR A 485 8.18 -23.05 1.55
N ILE A 486 7.98 -23.25 2.85
CA ILE A 486 7.01 -24.20 3.39
C ILE A 486 6.20 -23.47 4.46
N SER A 487 4.92 -23.24 4.21
CA SER A 487 3.95 -22.65 5.14
C SER A 487 2.94 -23.71 5.56
N ALA A 488 2.60 -23.73 6.85
CA ALA A 488 1.59 -24.64 7.39
C ALA A 488 0.80 -23.98 8.52
N SER A 489 -0.51 -24.25 8.60
CA SER A 489 -1.38 -23.67 9.63
C SER A 489 -1.24 -24.33 11.02
N SER A 490 -0.65 -25.53 11.10
CA SER A 490 -0.49 -26.26 12.37
C SER A 490 0.96 -26.32 12.84
N SER A 491 1.12 -26.38 14.17
CA SER A 491 2.41 -26.49 14.85
C SER A 491 3.02 -27.91 14.77
N ILE A 492 2.63 -28.71 13.78
CA ILE A 492 3.08 -30.10 13.63
C ILE A 492 4.22 -30.12 12.60
N GLY A 493 5.43 -29.81 13.06
CA GLY A 493 6.63 -30.03 12.28
C GLY A 493 6.99 -31.52 12.16
N PRO A 494 8.14 -31.83 11.55
CA PRO A 494 8.56 -33.20 11.25
C PRO A 494 9.01 -33.96 12.51
N LYS A 495 8.06 -34.48 13.29
CA LYS A 495 8.35 -35.17 14.57
C LYS A 495 9.16 -36.46 14.42
N LEU A 496 9.23 -37.06 13.23
CA LEU A 496 9.73 -38.43 13.02
C LEU A 496 10.78 -38.56 11.91
N LEU A 497 11.32 -37.47 11.37
CA LEU A 497 12.39 -37.58 10.38
C LEU A 497 13.65 -38.20 11.01
N PRO A 498 14.22 -39.27 10.41
CA PRO A 498 15.53 -39.76 10.83
C PRO A 498 16.61 -38.71 10.56
N ILE A 499 17.75 -38.82 11.23
CA ILE A 499 18.92 -37.98 10.91
C ILE A 499 19.38 -38.31 9.50
N ALA A 500 19.69 -37.28 8.70
CA ALA A 500 20.24 -37.47 7.37
C ALA A 500 21.53 -38.30 7.41
N THR A 501 21.64 -39.29 6.52
CA THR A 501 22.93 -39.90 6.15
C THR A 501 23.62 -39.05 5.09
N ASP A 502 24.95 -39.12 4.94
CA ASP A 502 25.73 -38.34 3.96
C ASP A 502 25.20 -38.44 2.52
N GLU A 503 24.52 -39.53 2.16
CA GLU A 503 23.92 -39.76 0.84
C GLU A 503 22.61 -38.99 0.60
N GLN A 504 22.00 -38.38 1.63
CA GLN A 504 20.68 -37.73 1.58
C GLN A 504 20.73 -36.20 1.66
N THR A 505 21.90 -35.59 1.48
CA THR A 505 22.03 -34.13 1.61
C THR A 505 21.34 -33.38 0.48
N SER A 506 20.50 -32.42 0.84
CA SER A 506 19.76 -31.53 -0.05
C SER A 506 20.67 -30.53 -0.77
N THR A 507 20.22 -30.06 -1.93
CA THR A 507 20.83 -28.94 -2.67
C THR A 507 20.29 -27.57 -2.27
N ILE A 508 19.35 -27.51 -1.32
CA ILE A 508 18.70 -26.26 -0.92
C ILE A 508 19.72 -25.27 -0.36
N GLU A 509 19.69 -24.07 -0.92
CA GLU A 509 20.54 -22.91 -0.59
C GLU A 509 19.74 -21.87 0.22
N HIS A 510 18.42 -21.82 0.04
CA HIS A 510 17.51 -20.89 0.71
C HIS A 510 16.27 -21.63 1.21
N LEU A 511 16.02 -21.58 2.52
CA LEU A 511 14.88 -22.24 3.15
C LEU A 511 14.07 -21.23 3.96
N ILE A 512 12.75 -21.21 3.74
CA ILE A 512 11.78 -20.42 4.48
C ILE A 512 10.76 -21.39 5.10
N ILE A 513 10.59 -21.34 6.41
CA ILE A 513 9.62 -22.14 7.16
C ILE A 513 8.62 -21.20 7.82
N ASN A 514 7.42 -21.13 7.26
CA ASN A 514 6.33 -20.26 7.69
C ASN A 514 5.30 -21.02 8.53
N HIS A 515 5.78 -21.73 9.56
CA HIS A 515 4.98 -22.38 10.58
C HIS A 515 5.83 -22.58 11.84
N ASP A 516 5.22 -23.03 12.94
CA ASP A 516 5.97 -23.34 14.15
C ASP A 516 6.91 -24.52 13.90
N CYS A 517 8.18 -24.32 14.21
CA CYS A 517 9.22 -25.35 14.15
C CYS A 517 9.79 -25.54 15.54
N THR A 518 9.83 -26.76 16.05
CA THR A 518 10.53 -27.04 17.31
C THR A 518 12.04 -27.02 17.10
N PHE A 519 12.79 -26.80 18.16
CA PHE A 519 14.25 -26.82 18.09
C PHE A 519 14.82 -28.15 17.57
N ASN A 520 14.21 -29.29 17.93
CA ASN A 520 14.62 -30.61 17.41
C ASN A 520 14.37 -30.75 15.91
N GLU A 521 13.20 -30.34 15.44
CA GLU A 521 12.84 -30.38 14.03
C GLU A 521 13.81 -29.54 13.19
N LEU A 522 14.14 -28.33 13.67
CA LEU A 522 15.14 -27.49 13.01
C LEU A 522 16.50 -28.18 12.90
N CYS A 523 16.97 -28.82 13.98
CA CYS A 523 18.24 -29.55 13.96
C CYS A 523 18.22 -30.69 12.92
N ILE A 524 17.10 -31.41 12.80
CA ILE A 524 16.94 -32.47 11.80
C ILE A 524 16.97 -31.86 10.39
N LEU A 525 16.21 -30.80 10.12
CA LEU A 525 16.17 -30.14 8.81
C LEU A 525 17.55 -29.60 8.38
N LEU A 526 18.33 -29.08 9.34
CA LEU A 526 19.68 -28.61 9.08
C LEU A 526 20.67 -29.75 8.80
N SER A 527 20.45 -30.95 9.36
CA SER A 527 21.24 -32.13 9.00
C SER A 527 21.07 -32.52 7.52
N TYR A 528 19.90 -32.24 6.94
CA TYR A 528 19.63 -32.46 5.52
C TYR A 528 20.14 -31.33 4.61
N THR A 529 20.45 -30.14 5.12
CA THR A 529 20.71 -28.94 4.29
C THR A 529 22.11 -28.34 4.52
N PRO A 530 23.20 -29.10 4.27
CA PRO A 530 24.56 -28.59 4.53
C PRO A 530 24.99 -27.43 3.60
N LYS A 531 24.29 -27.23 2.47
CA LYS A 531 24.54 -26.15 1.51
C LYS A 531 23.76 -24.86 1.80
N LEU A 532 22.99 -24.82 2.88
CA LEU A 532 22.11 -23.70 3.21
C LEU A 532 22.90 -22.40 3.43
N TYR A 533 22.54 -21.35 2.69
CA TYR A 533 23.07 -19.99 2.84
C TYR A 533 22.14 -19.07 3.62
N ARG A 534 20.82 -19.28 3.48
CA ARG A 534 19.78 -18.45 4.10
C ARG A 534 18.69 -19.30 4.72
N LEU A 535 18.38 -19.01 5.98
CA LEU A 535 17.26 -19.61 6.70
C LEU A 535 16.33 -18.52 7.26
N ASN A 536 15.04 -18.62 6.97
CA ASN A 536 13.99 -17.81 7.61
C ASN A 536 13.01 -18.74 8.32
N LEU A 537 12.71 -18.44 9.58
CA LEU A 537 11.74 -19.16 10.40
C LEU A 537 10.67 -18.18 10.88
N LEU A 538 9.41 -18.54 10.73
CA LEU A 538 8.30 -17.82 11.34
C LEU A 538 8.34 -17.98 12.85
N ALA A 539 8.41 -19.21 13.35
CA ALA A 539 8.45 -19.47 14.78
C ALA A 539 9.38 -20.63 15.15
N LEU A 540 10.13 -20.46 16.23
CA LEU A 540 11.03 -21.47 16.79
C LEU A 540 10.66 -21.74 18.25
N THR A 541 10.17 -22.94 18.56
CA THR A 541 9.63 -23.31 19.87
C THR A 541 10.51 -24.29 20.65
N GLU A 542 10.42 -24.25 21.98
CA GLU A 542 11.16 -25.14 22.89
C GLU A 542 10.77 -26.61 22.70
N ASN A 543 11.72 -27.50 22.99
CA ASN A 543 11.43 -28.92 23.10
C ASN A 543 10.90 -29.23 24.52
N TYR A 544 9.67 -29.72 24.62
CA TYR A 544 9.11 -30.18 25.90
C TYR A 544 9.82 -31.43 26.48
N SER A 545 10.68 -32.11 25.70
CA SER A 545 11.43 -33.29 26.15
C SER A 545 12.90 -32.95 26.41
N HIS A 546 13.30 -33.03 27.69
CA HIS A 546 14.68 -32.82 28.16
C HIS A 546 15.69 -33.91 27.70
N HIS A 547 15.42 -34.62 26.61
CA HIS A 547 16.40 -35.56 26.08
C HIS A 547 17.59 -34.79 25.50
N GLU A 548 18.80 -35.16 25.94
CA GLU A 548 20.05 -34.57 25.46
C GLU A 548 20.05 -34.52 23.93
N LEU A 549 20.25 -33.31 23.40
CA LEU A 549 20.37 -33.04 21.97
C LEU A 549 21.64 -33.74 21.43
N ILE A 550 21.52 -35.01 21.01
CA ILE A 550 22.65 -35.81 20.51
C ILE A 550 23.02 -35.47 19.06
N PHE A 551 22.29 -34.57 18.39
CA PHE A 551 22.54 -34.25 16.99
C PHE A 551 23.81 -33.40 16.80
N SER A 552 24.70 -33.87 15.92
CA SER A 552 25.81 -33.11 15.34
C SER A 552 25.48 -32.78 13.88
N PHE A 553 25.29 -31.50 13.57
CA PHE A 553 25.13 -31.00 12.20
C PHE A 553 26.03 -29.77 12.03
N ILE A 554 26.43 -29.47 10.80
CA ILE A 554 27.29 -28.32 10.47
C ILE A 554 26.70 -27.65 9.24
N CYS A 555 26.45 -26.34 9.33
CA CYS A 555 25.94 -25.52 8.22
C CYS A 555 26.94 -24.39 7.97
N PRO A 556 28.13 -24.69 7.42
CA PRO A 556 29.23 -23.72 7.34
C PRO A 556 28.94 -22.57 6.36
N ASN A 557 28.00 -22.79 5.44
CA ASN A 557 27.61 -21.81 4.42
C ASN A 557 26.51 -20.85 4.88
N LEU A 558 25.89 -21.10 6.05
CA LEU A 558 24.79 -20.29 6.52
C LEU A 558 25.31 -18.89 6.86
N THR A 559 24.88 -17.89 6.08
CA THR A 559 25.29 -16.49 6.19
C THR A 559 24.16 -15.58 6.64
N TYR A 560 22.91 -16.02 6.51
CA TYR A 560 21.72 -15.28 6.94
C TYR A 560 20.81 -16.18 7.76
N LEU A 561 20.37 -15.69 8.92
CA LEU A 561 19.35 -16.31 9.76
C LEU A 561 18.31 -15.29 10.21
N ALA A 562 17.03 -15.57 9.96
CA ALA A 562 15.92 -14.83 10.55
C ALA A 562 14.97 -15.75 11.32
N ILE A 563 14.55 -15.32 12.50
CA ILE A 563 13.55 -15.98 13.35
C ILE A 563 12.53 -14.92 13.78
N GLU A 564 11.31 -14.97 13.26
CA GLU A 564 10.27 -13.97 13.52
C GLU A 564 9.59 -14.13 14.89
N MET A 565 9.58 -15.34 15.45
CA MET A 565 9.02 -15.62 16.78
C MET A 565 9.87 -16.69 17.48
N ALA A 566 10.93 -16.26 18.18
CA ALA A 566 11.76 -17.16 18.98
C ALA A 566 11.14 -17.33 20.37
N TYR A 567 10.57 -18.51 20.61
CA TYR A 567 10.08 -18.95 21.92
C TYR A 567 11.12 -19.78 22.68
N ILE A 568 12.21 -20.21 22.02
CA ILE A 568 13.29 -20.97 22.64
C ILE A 568 14.10 -20.16 23.68
N ARG A 569 14.60 -20.84 24.71
CA ARG A 569 15.55 -20.26 25.68
C ARG A 569 16.85 -19.85 25.01
N PHE A 570 17.53 -18.85 25.57
CA PHE A 570 18.82 -18.39 25.09
C PHE A 570 19.87 -19.50 25.15
N ASP A 571 19.86 -20.34 26.19
CA ASP A 571 20.75 -21.52 26.29
C ASP A 571 20.65 -22.42 25.05
N GLU A 572 19.43 -22.66 24.57
CA GLU A 572 19.16 -23.51 23.41
C GLU A 572 19.61 -22.81 22.12
N PHE A 573 19.36 -21.51 22.01
CA PHE A 573 19.87 -20.69 20.91
C PHE A 573 21.41 -20.61 20.89
N GLU A 574 22.06 -20.51 22.05
CA GLU A 574 23.53 -20.51 22.15
C GLU A 574 24.09 -21.86 21.69
N ILE A 575 23.50 -22.97 22.16
CA ILE A 575 23.87 -24.33 21.71
C ILE A 575 23.68 -24.48 20.20
N PHE A 576 22.61 -23.93 19.63
CA PHE A 576 22.35 -23.92 18.19
C PHE A 576 23.47 -23.24 17.41
N ILE A 577 23.84 -22.03 17.79
CA ILE A 577 24.93 -21.27 17.15
C ILE A 577 26.26 -22.01 17.29
N MET A 578 26.54 -22.57 18.47
CA MET A 578 27.76 -23.34 18.72
C MET A 578 27.85 -24.60 17.84
N LYS A 579 26.74 -25.31 17.64
CA LYS A 579 26.71 -26.56 16.87
C LYS A 579 26.73 -26.32 15.37
N THR A 580 25.98 -25.33 14.87
CA THR A 580 25.91 -25.00 13.43
C THR A 580 27.27 -24.66 12.83
N LYS A 581 28.17 -24.04 13.60
CA LYS A 581 29.46 -23.50 13.13
C LYS A 581 29.29 -22.66 11.85
N CYS A 582 28.23 -21.86 11.83
CA CYS A 582 27.86 -21.02 10.71
C CYS A 582 28.75 -19.77 10.61
N ASN A 583 28.82 -19.19 9.41
CA ASN A 583 29.51 -17.92 9.14
C ASN A 583 28.48 -16.80 8.95
N LEU A 584 27.60 -16.61 9.95
CA LEU A 584 26.52 -15.63 9.85
C LEU A 584 27.07 -14.22 9.68
N LYS A 585 26.55 -13.54 8.65
CA LYS A 585 26.76 -12.12 8.35
C LYS A 585 25.57 -11.29 8.79
N ASP A 586 24.36 -11.86 8.70
CA ASP A 586 23.11 -11.22 9.06
C ASP A 586 22.31 -12.12 10.01
N LEU A 587 21.91 -11.57 11.17
CA LEU A 587 21.11 -12.27 12.17
C LEU A 587 19.92 -11.41 12.59
N HIS A 588 18.71 -11.96 12.42
CA HIS A 588 17.45 -11.33 12.76
C HIS A 588 16.67 -12.23 13.72
N ILE A 589 16.35 -11.75 14.92
CA ILE A 589 15.62 -12.53 15.92
C ILE A 589 14.56 -11.63 16.53
N ASN A 590 13.32 -12.09 16.57
CA ASN A 590 12.27 -11.50 17.37
C ASN A 590 11.84 -12.51 18.44
N ALA A 591 12.38 -12.33 19.65
CA ALA A 591 12.15 -13.17 20.80
C ALA A 591 10.83 -12.80 21.50
N LEU A 592 9.96 -13.79 21.59
CA LEU A 592 8.70 -13.75 22.35
C LEU A 592 8.78 -14.63 23.60
N SER A 593 9.97 -15.14 23.92
CA SER A 593 10.23 -15.99 25.07
C SER A 593 10.17 -15.21 26.39
N GLU A 594 9.71 -15.85 27.45
CA GLU A 594 9.86 -15.34 28.82
C GLU A 594 11.32 -15.32 29.28
N ASP A 595 12.23 -15.96 28.52
CA ASP A 595 13.65 -15.99 28.82
C ASP A 595 14.31 -14.61 28.62
N ARG A 596 14.78 -14.05 29.72
CA ARG A 596 15.38 -12.71 29.77
C ARG A 596 16.83 -12.70 29.41
N ASP A 597 17.45 -13.85 29.22
CA ASP A 597 18.85 -13.91 28.83
C ASP A 597 19.08 -13.35 27.42
N TYR A 598 18.01 -13.23 26.60
CA TYR A 598 18.03 -12.43 25.36
C TYR A 598 18.34 -10.95 25.59
N LEU A 599 18.13 -10.42 26.80
CA LEU A 599 18.47 -9.06 27.19
C LEU A 599 19.87 -8.95 27.82
N ASP A 600 20.60 -10.05 28.03
CA ASP A 600 21.96 -9.99 28.56
C ASP A 600 22.97 -9.63 27.45
N SER A 601 23.40 -8.37 27.42
CA SER A 601 24.33 -7.90 26.40
C SER A 601 25.71 -8.53 26.51
N ASN A 602 26.18 -8.91 27.71
CA ASN A 602 27.47 -9.58 27.86
C ASN A 602 27.42 -10.99 27.28
N ARG A 603 26.27 -11.65 27.40
CA ARG A 603 26.05 -12.97 26.84
C ARG A 603 26.02 -12.93 25.32
N TRP A 604 25.33 -11.94 24.72
CA TRP A 604 25.40 -11.67 23.28
C TRP A 604 26.80 -11.33 22.80
N GLU A 605 27.52 -10.43 23.48
CA GLU A 605 28.90 -10.07 23.13
C GLU A 605 29.79 -11.31 23.12
N LYS A 606 29.71 -12.14 24.17
CA LYS A 606 30.46 -13.40 24.26
C LYS A 606 30.10 -14.37 23.13
N LEU A 607 28.82 -14.55 22.83
CA LEU A 607 28.35 -15.41 21.74
C LEU A 607 28.88 -14.92 20.39
N ILE A 608 28.80 -13.61 20.13
CA ILE A 608 29.21 -13.00 18.87
C ILE A 608 30.73 -13.05 18.70
N CYS A 609 31.49 -12.68 19.73
CA CYS A 609 32.95 -12.72 19.68
C CYS A 609 33.52 -14.14 19.53
N ASN A 610 32.85 -15.16 20.10
CA ASN A 610 33.35 -16.53 20.05
C ASN A 610 32.89 -17.29 18.80
N TYR A 611 31.66 -17.04 18.32
CA TYR A 611 31.02 -17.89 17.33
C TYR A 611 30.47 -17.16 16.10
N LEU A 612 30.19 -15.84 16.17
CA LEU A 612 29.61 -15.05 15.07
C LEU A 612 30.54 -13.91 14.63
N ILE A 613 31.81 -14.22 14.43
CA ILE A 613 32.86 -13.22 14.16
C ILE A 613 32.60 -12.43 12.86
N GLU A 614 31.94 -13.07 11.88
CA GLU A 614 31.58 -12.44 10.59
C GLU A 614 30.32 -11.57 10.63
N LEU A 615 29.64 -11.46 11.78
CA LEU A 615 28.37 -10.75 11.89
C LEU A 615 28.53 -9.25 11.63
N LYS A 616 27.81 -8.77 10.62
CA LYS A 616 27.76 -7.38 10.14
C LYS A 616 26.45 -6.73 10.55
N GLU A 617 25.33 -7.37 10.25
CA GLU A 617 24.00 -6.90 10.58
C GLU A 617 23.42 -7.75 11.72
N PHE A 618 22.98 -7.08 12.77
CA PHE A 618 22.34 -7.72 13.91
C PHE A 618 21.05 -6.98 14.24
N TYR A 619 19.94 -7.72 14.17
CA TYR A 619 18.62 -7.27 14.57
C TYR A 619 18.09 -8.22 15.64
N LEU A 620 17.92 -7.70 16.86
CA LEU A 620 17.21 -8.38 17.93
C LEU A 620 16.00 -7.53 18.27
N GLU A 621 14.85 -8.16 18.40
CA GLU A 621 13.64 -7.62 18.99
C GLU A 621 13.23 -8.56 20.13
N TYR A 622 12.92 -8.03 21.30
CA TYR A 622 12.43 -8.81 22.45
C TYR A 622 11.15 -8.16 22.93
N ARG A 623 10.04 -8.88 22.86
CA ARG A 623 8.73 -8.36 23.27
C ARG A 623 8.35 -8.90 24.64
N GLN A 624 7.94 -8.00 25.52
CA GLN A 624 7.39 -8.33 26.82
C GLN A 624 5.98 -7.75 26.93
N GLN A 625 4.98 -8.63 27.10
CA GLN A 625 3.60 -8.21 27.37
C GLN A 625 3.48 -7.67 28.79
N ILE A 626 2.70 -6.60 28.94
CA ILE A 626 2.30 -6.06 30.25
C ILE A 626 1.05 -6.82 30.66
N ASP A 627 1.06 -7.45 31.83
CA ASP A 627 -0.19 -7.87 32.47
C ASP A 627 -0.83 -6.64 33.15
N PRO A 628 -1.91 -6.06 32.59
CA PRO A 628 -2.54 -4.87 33.14
C PRO A 628 -3.23 -5.13 34.48
N GLU A 629 -3.64 -6.37 34.78
CA GLU A 629 -4.36 -6.70 36.01
C GLU A 629 -3.41 -6.82 37.20
N SER A 630 -2.21 -7.35 36.97
CA SER A 630 -1.24 -7.51 38.06
C SER A 630 -0.75 -6.17 38.62
N GLY A 631 -0.81 -5.08 37.83
CA GLY A 631 -0.27 -3.76 38.17
C GLY A 631 1.21 -3.78 38.58
N SER A 632 1.86 -4.93 38.45
CA SER A 632 3.10 -5.28 39.08
C SER A 632 4.01 -5.79 38.00
N ILE A 633 5.00 -4.98 37.71
CA ILE A 633 6.13 -5.36 36.88
C ILE A 633 7.05 -6.24 37.74
N THR A 634 6.51 -7.33 38.28
CA THR A 634 7.29 -8.25 39.12
C THR A 634 8.39 -8.81 38.25
N ASN A 635 9.61 -8.38 38.55
CA ASN A 635 10.86 -8.82 37.95
C ASN A 635 11.26 -8.09 36.65
N PHE A 636 10.99 -6.81 36.45
CA PHE A 636 11.72 -6.10 35.39
C PHE A 636 13.23 -6.06 35.69
N LYS A 637 14.05 -6.77 34.90
CA LYS A 637 15.51 -6.63 34.91
C LYS A 637 15.91 -6.09 33.53
N PRO A 638 16.22 -4.79 33.41
CA PRO A 638 16.53 -4.21 32.11
C PRO A 638 17.88 -4.75 31.58
N PRO A 639 18.10 -4.73 30.25
CA PRO A 639 19.28 -5.32 29.61
C PRO A 639 20.58 -4.71 30.12
N ASP A 640 21.45 -5.51 30.72
CA ASP A 640 22.72 -5.04 31.26
C ASP A 640 23.59 -4.41 30.14
N GLN A 641 23.76 -3.09 30.13
CA GLN A 641 24.89 -2.36 29.49
C GLN A 641 25.13 -2.52 27.97
N CYS A 642 24.13 -2.33 27.09
CA CYS A 642 24.34 -2.22 25.62
C CYS A 642 25.14 -0.97 25.14
N ASN A 643 25.94 -0.35 26.02
CA ASN A 643 26.75 0.85 25.74
C ASN A 643 28.27 0.58 25.82
N GLY A 644 28.68 -0.70 25.92
CA GLY A 644 30.09 -1.09 25.90
C GLY A 644 30.81 -0.72 24.60
N LEU A 645 32.15 -0.71 24.63
CA LEU A 645 32.99 -0.40 23.46
C LEU A 645 32.66 -1.31 22.26
N PHE A 646 32.39 -2.60 22.51
CA PHE A 646 31.98 -3.56 21.49
C PHE A 646 30.78 -3.07 20.65
N TRP A 647 29.69 -2.68 21.32
CA TRP A 647 28.45 -2.22 20.67
C TRP A 647 28.68 -0.93 19.87
N ILE A 648 29.49 -0.02 20.42
CA ILE A 648 29.88 1.25 19.77
C ILE A 648 30.70 0.98 18.51
N GLU A 649 31.71 0.12 18.58
CA GLU A 649 32.57 -0.23 17.44
C GLU A 649 31.78 -0.92 16.31
N LYS A 650 30.81 -1.77 16.66
CA LYS A 650 29.89 -2.41 15.71
C LYS A 650 28.84 -1.45 15.14
N LYS A 651 28.71 -0.24 15.70
CA LYS A 651 27.65 0.73 15.36
C LYS A 651 26.25 0.13 15.52
N TRP A 652 26.06 -0.70 16.54
CA TRP A 652 24.75 -1.23 16.89
C TRP A 652 24.13 -0.36 17.98
N THR A 653 22.84 -0.09 17.85
CA THR A 653 22.11 0.82 18.73
C THR A 653 21.01 0.08 19.46
N PHE A 654 20.79 0.48 20.71
CA PHE A 654 19.73 -0.04 21.54
C PHE A 654 18.52 0.91 21.52
N GLU A 655 17.37 0.36 21.19
CA GLU A 655 16.08 1.05 21.17
C GLU A 655 15.12 0.35 22.13
N VAL A 656 14.34 1.14 22.86
CA VAL A 656 13.17 0.66 23.60
C VAL A 656 11.95 1.28 22.96
N LYS A 657 11.01 0.48 22.48
CA LYS A 657 9.70 0.94 22.04
C LYS A 657 8.65 0.56 23.07
N MET A 658 7.73 1.47 23.33
CA MET A 658 6.62 1.25 24.25
C MET A 658 5.30 1.56 23.55
N ASP A 659 4.35 0.65 23.64
CA ASP A 659 2.93 0.92 23.38
C ASP A 659 2.11 0.72 24.68
N SER A 660 0.79 0.84 24.60
CA SER A 660 -0.10 0.74 25.77
C SER A 660 -0.09 -0.65 26.43
N PHE A 661 0.35 -1.69 25.74
CA PHE A 661 0.25 -3.09 26.18
C PHE A 661 1.57 -3.87 26.15
N ASN A 662 2.60 -3.36 25.48
CA ASN A 662 3.86 -4.07 25.23
C ASN A 662 5.08 -3.16 25.37
N TYR A 663 6.19 -3.76 25.81
CA TYR A 663 7.52 -3.22 25.61
C TYR A 663 8.27 -4.05 24.60
N VAL A 664 8.93 -3.36 23.68
CA VAL A 664 9.76 -3.97 22.67
C VAL A 664 11.17 -3.43 22.83
N TYR A 665 12.08 -4.28 23.27
CA TYR A 665 13.50 -3.99 23.31
C TYR A 665 14.10 -4.36 21.96
N SER A 666 14.90 -3.50 21.38
CA SER A 666 15.51 -3.76 20.09
C SER A 666 17.00 -3.43 20.09
N ILE A 667 17.80 -4.29 19.50
CA ILE A 667 19.17 -3.99 19.09
C ILE A 667 19.17 -4.01 17.57
N CYS A 668 19.64 -2.93 16.94
CA CYS A 668 19.71 -2.87 15.49
C CYS A 668 20.93 -2.08 15.01
N SER A 669 21.39 -2.37 13.80
CA SER A 669 22.40 -1.56 13.12
C SER A 669 21.99 -0.10 13.06
N TYR A 670 22.96 0.80 13.24
CA TYR A 670 22.74 2.24 13.27
C TYR A 670 21.95 2.71 12.06
N LYS A 671 20.72 3.18 12.30
CA LYS A 671 19.94 3.91 11.30
C LYS A 671 20.30 5.40 11.39
N LYS A 672 20.57 6.01 10.23
CA LYS A 672 20.81 7.45 10.13
C LYS A 672 19.63 8.20 10.76
N ARG A 673 19.94 9.08 11.70
CA ARG A 673 18.95 9.89 12.43
C ARG A 673 18.54 11.08 11.58
N TRP A 674 17.37 11.63 11.86
CA TRP A 674 16.79 12.75 11.11
C TRP A 674 17.62 14.05 11.17
N TYR A 675 18.59 14.14 12.08
CA TYR A 675 19.52 15.28 12.21
C TYR A 675 20.97 14.96 11.76
N ASP A 676 21.25 13.76 11.25
CA ASP A 676 22.61 13.32 10.88
C ASP A 676 23.09 13.87 9.52
N VAL A 677 22.51 14.96 9.03
CA VAL A 677 22.82 15.45 7.68
C VAL A 677 24.27 15.95 7.59
N ASN A 678 24.90 16.35 8.71
CA ASN A 678 26.28 16.89 8.73
C ASN A 678 27.10 16.64 10.02
N SER A 679 26.65 15.80 10.96
CA SER A 679 27.35 15.59 12.24
C SER A 679 28.20 14.31 12.28
N SER A 680 29.37 14.38 12.90
CA SER A 680 30.09 13.18 13.32
C SER A 680 29.21 12.37 14.27
N ILE A 681 28.92 11.11 13.93
CA ILE A 681 28.02 10.24 14.68
C ILE A 681 28.64 9.96 16.07
N GLU A 682 28.07 10.53 17.12
CA GLU A 682 28.45 10.25 18.50
C GLU A 682 27.76 8.96 18.97
N LEU A 683 28.31 7.81 18.55
CA LEU A 683 27.74 6.49 18.85
C LEU A 683 27.72 6.14 20.34
N SER A 684 28.49 6.83 21.18
CA SER A 684 28.44 6.69 22.64
C SER A 684 27.10 7.13 23.25
N LYS A 685 26.29 7.86 22.48
CA LYS A 685 24.91 8.24 22.81
C LYS A 685 23.94 7.54 21.87
N SER A 686 23.92 6.20 21.86
CA SER A 686 23.11 5.42 20.92
C SER A 686 21.67 5.18 21.38
N THR A 687 21.42 5.16 22.68
CA THR A 687 20.18 4.68 23.29
C THR A 687 18.97 5.55 22.95
N ARG A 688 17.93 4.92 22.40
CA ARG A 688 16.68 5.56 21.98
C ARG A 688 15.46 4.97 22.72
N LEU A 689 14.52 5.83 23.09
CA LEU A 689 13.19 5.47 23.58
C LEU A 689 12.16 5.97 22.56
N THR A 690 11.31 5.08 22.05
CA THR A 690 10.19 5.40 21.17
C THR A 690 8.88 5.12 21.90
N LEU A 691 8.03 6.13 22.07
CA LEU A 691 6.71 6.01 22.67
C LEU A 691 5.67 6.02 21.53
N VAL A 692 5.10 4.86 21.25
CA VAL A 692 4.09 4.66 20.19
C VAL A 692 2.73 5.10 20.67
N ASP A 693 2.39 4.73 21.89
CA ASP A 693 1.20 5.19 22.59
C ASP A 693 1.61 5.71 23.98
N LEU A 694 0.78 6.59 24.54
CA LEU A 694 0.93 7.11 25.89
C LEU A 694 -0.22 6.57 26.73
N PRO A 695 0.08 5.94 27.87
CA PRO A 695 -0.95 5.47 28.78
C PRO A 695 -1.86 6.61 29.23
N ASP A 696 -3.13 6.30 29.42
CA ASP A 696 -4.10 7.21 30.04
C ASP A 696 -3.68 7.56 31.47
N ASP A 697 -4.27 8.60 32.07
CA ASP A 697 -3.88 9.11 33.40
C ASP A 697 -3.84 8.02 34.48
N ASP A 698 -4.72 7.01 34.40
CA ASP A 698 -4.76 5.87 35.31
C ASP A 698 -3.54 4.93 35.18
N GLN A 699 -2.99 4.82 33.97
CA GLN A 699 -1.83 3.98 33.66
C GLN A 699 -0.49 4.74 33.78
N MET A 700 -0.52 6.05 33.99
CA MET A 700 0.69 6.89 34.12
C MET A 700 1.57 6.52 35.31
N MET A 701 1.01 5.91 36.36
CA MET A 701 1.81 5.39 37.47
C MET A 701 2.70 4.22 37.03
N VAL A 702 2.12 3.27 36.30
CA VAL A 702 2.84 2.11 35.75
C VAL A 702 3.93 2.60 34.80
N PHE A 703 3.57 3.51 33.89
CA PHE A 703 4.49 4.20 33.00
C PHE A 703 5.71 4.80 33.71
N HIS A 704 5.46 5.49 34.82
CA HIS A 704 6.51 6.10 35.63
C HIS A 704 7.45 5.10 36.30
N LEU A 705 6.96 3.91 36.66
CA LEU A 705 7.80 2.85 37.20
C LEU A 705 8.72 2.28 36.11
N ILE A 706 8.22 2.05 34.90
CA ILE A 706 9.07 1.51 33.81
C ILE A 706 10.15 2.51 33.43
N ILE A 707 9.80 3.78 33.23
CA ILE A 707 10.80 4.80 32.89
C ILE A 707 11.85 4.92 33.99
N ARG A 708 11.46 4.81 35.26
CA ARG A 708 12.41 4.78 36.37
C ARG A 708 13.35 3.59 36.24
N ASP A 709 12.81 2.40 36.00
CA ASP A 709 13.62 1.18 35.99
C ASP A 709 14.51 1.09 34.74
N LEU A 710 14.07 1.61 33.59
CA LEU A 710 14.94 1.80 32.40
C LEU A 710 16.13 2.71 32.70
N LEU A 711 15.88 3.83 33.37
CA LEU A 711 16.92 4.80 33.73
C LEU A 711 17.92 4.25 34.76
N LEU A 712 17.60 3.16 35.46
CA LEU A 712 18.57 2.48 36.33
C LEU A 712 19.63 1.73 35.52
N VAL A 713 19.34 1.38 34.26
CA VAL A 713 20.21 0.52 33.45
C VAL A 713 20.91 1.28 32.34
N THR A 714 20.22 2.17 31.64
CA THR A 714 20.85 2.92 30.56
C THR A 714 20.35 4.37 30.50
N PRO A 715 21.25 5.35 30.30
CA PRO A 715 20.86 6.71 29.99
C PRO A 715 20.14 6.75 28.63
N ILE A 716 18.98 7.39 28.59
CA ILE A 716 18.22 7.61 27.34
C ILE A 716 18.65 8.95 26.75
N TYR A 717 19.22 8.91 25.55
CA TYR A 717 19.72 10.10 24.85
C TYR A 717 18.76 10.60 23.78
N HIS A 718 17.89 9.74 23.25
CA HIS A 718 16.95 10.08 22.19
C HIS A 718 15.53 9.65 22.58
N LEU A 719 14.59 10.58 22.50
CA LEU A 719 13.17 10.31 22.72
C LEU A 719 12.42 10.59 21.43
N GLU A 720 11.67 9.61 20.96
CA GLU A 720 10.73 9.74 19.86
C GLU A 720 9.33 9.44 20.37
N ILE A 721 8.36 10.30 20.03
CA ILE A 721 6.97 10.14 20.42
C ILE A 721 6.16 10.12 19.13
N THR A 722 5.70 8.93 18.73
CA THR A 722 4.94 8.74 17.48
C THR A 722 3.43 8.77 17.68
N LYS A 723 2.96 8.88 18.94
CA LYS A 723 1.55 9.15 19.23
C LYS A 723 1.11 10.41 18.51
N GLU A 724 -0.09 10.36 17.92
CA GLU A 724 -0.61 11.43 17.07
C GLU A 724 -0.51 12.80 17.74
N THR A 725 -0.83 12.90 19.03
CA THR A 725 -0.65 14.12 19.83
C THR A 725 -0.14 13.81 21.24
N ILE A 726 0.73 14.69 21.77
CA ILE A 726 1.13 14.69 23.19
C ILE A 726 0.82 16.04 23.83
N CYS A 727 0.29 16.02 25.06
CA CYS A 727 0.05 17.26 25.79
C CYS A 727 1.33 17.80 26.44
N PHE A 728 1.43 19.13 26.55
CA PHE A 728 2.60 19.81 27.13
C PHE A 728 2.99 19.27 28.52
N ASN A 729 2.01 19.00 29.38
CA ASN A 729 2.25 18.54 30.75
C ASN A 729 2.91 17.15 30.79
N ILE A 730 2.49 16.23 29.92
CA ILE A 730 3.10 14.90 29.83
C ILE A 730 4.53 15.03 29.28
N LEU A 731 4.74 15.87 28.26
CA LEU A 731 6.09 16.10 27.71
C LEU A 731 7.05 16.69 28.76
N ILE A 732 6.60 17.66 29.57
CA ILE A 732 7.40 18.23 30.67
C ILE A 732 7.78 17.13 31.68
N LYS A 733 6.82 16.31 32.09
CA LYS A 733 7.05 15.21 33.04
C LYS A 733 8.06 14.19 32.48
N LEU A 734 7.93 13.84 31.21
CA LEU A 734 8.83 12.94 30.49
C LEU A 734 10.26 13.49 30.43
N THR A 735 10.42 14.69 29.87
CA THR A 735 11.73 15.34 29.70
C THR A 735 12.43 15.62 31.03
N TYR A 736 11.68 15.89 32.11
CA TYR A 736 12.24 16.02 33.45
C TYR A 736 12.85 14.73 33.98
N LYS A 737 12.23 13.58 33.69
CA LYS A 737 12.73 12.27 34.13
C LYS A 737 13.95 11.82 33.32
N LEU A 738 13.96 12.11 32.02
CA LEU A 738 15.04 11.73 31.10
C LEU A 738 16.19 12.76 31.14
N SER A 739 16.94 12.79 32.24
CA SER A 739 17.99 13.81 32.47
C SER A 739 19.15 13.81 31.46
N SER A 740 19.37 12.70 30.75
CA SER A 740 20.44 12.55 29.75
C SER A 740 20.00 12.86 28.31
N LEU A 741 18.75 13.29 28.12
CA LEU A 741 18.16 13.46 26.81
C LEU A 741 18.88 14.55 25.98
N ASP A 742 19.37 14.17 24.80
CA ASP A 742 20.05 15.05 23.83
C ASP A 742 19.14 15.40 22.65
N SER A 743 18.30 14.47 22.18
CA SER A 743 17.34 14.75 21.11
C SER A 743 15.91 14.35 21.43
N LEU A 744 14.98 15.10 20.86
CA LEU A 744 13.54 14.92 21.01
C LEU A 744 12.86 14.97 19.64
N LYS A 745 12.12 13.92 19.26
CA LYS A 745 11.22 13.92 18.10
C LYS A 745 9.78 13.72 18.58
N ILE A 746 8.87 14.53 18.10
CA ILE A 746 7.45 14.51 18.46
C ILE A 746 6.63 14.58 17.19
N THR A 747 5.62 13.71 17.06
CA THR A 747 4.72 13.75 15.91
C THR A 747 3.80 14.96 15.93
N SER A 748 3.08 15.25 17.01
CA SER A 748 2.36 16.53 17.17
C SER A 748 2.20 16.90 18.63
N LEU A 749 1.92 18.18 18.89
CA LEU A 749 1.65 18.71 20.22
C LEU A 749 0.22 19.23 20.31
N ILE A 750 -0.43 18.96 21.44
CA ILE A 750 -1.71 19.58 21.76
C ILE A 750 -1.60 20.39 23.05
N GLN A 751 -2.12 21.61 23.01
CA GLN A 751 -2.28 22.40 24.21
C GLN A 751 -3.41 21.77 25.05
N SER A 752 -3.10 21.29 26.25
CA SER A 752 -4.15 20.81 27.15
C SER A 752 -5.15 21.93 27.46
N GLN A 753 -6.44 21.60 27.57
CA GLN A 753 -7.49 22.55 27.96
C GLN A 753 -7.26 23.17 29.35
N PHE A 754 -6.38 22.58 30.16
CA PHE A 754 -5.92 23.15 31.41
C PHE A 754 -4.99 24.33 31.14
N GLU A 755 -5.32 25.47 31.78
CA GLU A 755 -4.58 26.74 31.71
C GLU A 755 -3.07 26.48 31.58
N TYR A 756 -2.45 27.16 30.60
CA TYR A 756 -1.01 27.27 30.45
C TYR A 756 -0.40 27.25 31.86
N PRO A 757 0.52 26.33 32.23
CA PRO A 757 1.23 26.48 33.49
C PRO A 757 1.81 27.89 33.40
N SER A 758 1.22 28.80 34.18
CA SER A 758 1.48 30.22 33.94
C SER A 758 2.98 30.38 34.00
N ILE A 759 3.57 31.27 33.22
CA ILE A 759 5.04 31.47 33.15
C ILE A 759 5.68 31.65 34.55
N LYS A 760 4.87 31.87 35.59
CA LYS A 760 5.23 31.91 37.01
C LYS A 760 5.34 30.55 37.71
N ASP A 761 5.06 29.43 37.05
CA ASP A 761 5.20 28.11 37.65
C ASP A 761 6.68 27.79 37.81
N LYS A 762 7.17 27.95 39.05
CA LYS A 762 8.57 27.78 39.42
C LYS A 762 9.10 26.40 39.02
N ASN A 763 8.22 25.41 38.90
CA ASN A 763 8.58 24.05 38.50
C ASN A 763 9.04 23.99 37.04
N PHE A 764 8.38 24.70 36.11
CA PHE A 764 8.75 24.69 34.70
C PHE A 764 10.15 25.27 34.47
N HIS A 765 10.48 26.39 35.13
CA HIS A 765 11.80 26.99 35.02
C HIS A 765 12.91 26.07 35.57
N PHE A 766 12.61 25.34 36.66
CA PHE A 766 13.55 24.38 37.22
C PHE A 766 13.80 23.19 36.27
N VAL A 767 12.74 22.69 35.64
CA VAL A 767 12.81 21.60 34.66
C VAL A 767 13.66 22.02 33.45
N SER A 768 13.35 23.17 32.83
CA SER A 768 14.05 23.61 31.60
C SER A 768 15.55 23.85 31.81
N LYS A 769 15.97 24.26 33.01
CA LYS A 769 17.39 24.44 33.35
C LYS A 769 18.19 23.13 33.44
N LYS A 770 17.51 22.01 33.71
CA LYS A 770 18.13 20.68 33.81
C LYS A 770 18.19 19.95 32.47
N ILE A 771 17.34 20.33 31.52
CA ILE A 771 17.22 19.68 30.22
C ILE A 771 18.41 20.06 29.31
N ASN A 772 19.07 19.05 28.76
CA ASN A 772 20.22 19.17 27.85
C ASN A 772 19.86 18.87 26.39
N ILE A 773 18.58 18.94 26.02
CA ILE A 773 18.12 18.65 24.66
C ILE A 773 18.70 19.71 23.70
N THR A 774 19.50 19.26 22.75
CA THR A 774 20.14 20.08 21.73
C THR A 774 19.46 19.97 20.38
N LYS A 775 18.71 18.90 20.12
CA LYS A 775 18.05 18.65 18.82
C LYS A 775 16.57 18.38 19.03
N VAL A 776 15.70 19.11 18.34
CA VAL A 776 14.26 18.91 18.39
C VAL A 776 13.67 18.75 16.99
N TYR A 777 12.78 17.79 16.81
CA TYR A 777 11.94 17.64 15.61
C TYR A 777 10.47 17.61 16.02
N LEU A 778 9.70 18.54 15.48
CA LEU A 778 8.24 18.52 15.53
C LEU A 778 7.71 18.20 14.12
N GLU A 779 7.16 17.01 13.93
CA GLU A 779 6.76 16.51 12.61
C GLU A 779 5.51 17.22 12.09
N LYS A 780 4.46 17.33 12.89
CA LYS A 780 3.24 18.07 12.60
C LYS A 780 3.13 19.19 13.63
N MET A 781 3.01 20.41 13.13
CA MET A 781 2.70 21.57 13.96
C MET A 781 1.22 21.91 13.74
N SER A 782 0.50 22.37 14.77
CA SER A 782 -0.82 22.99 14.58
C SER A 782 -0.78 24.50 14.80
N ALA A 783 0.10 24.97 15.70
CA ALA A 783 0.29 26.38 15.98
C ALA A 783 1.75 26.74 16.27
N ILE A 784 2.16 27.96 15.90
CA ILE A 784 3.52 28.47 16.17
C ILE A 784 3.87 28.52 17.67
N ASP A 785 2.86 28.60 18.54
CA ASP A 785 3.04 28.58 19.99
C ASP A 785 3.65 27.27 20.49
N GLU A 786 3.52 26.17 19.74
CA GLU A 786 4.19 24.89 20.03
C GLU A 786 5.71 25.01 19.91
N ILE A 787 6.20 25.71 18.88
CA ILE A 787 7.63 26.01 18.72
C ILE A 787 8.11 26.88 19.88
N TYR A 788 7.34 27.89 20.26
CA TYR A 788 7.70 28.75 21.39
C TYR A 788 7.74 28.00 22.71
N PHE A 789 6.83 27.05 22.91
CA PHE A 789 6.85 26.14 24.04
C PHE A 789 8.11 25.27 24.02
N LEU A 790 8.44 24.63 22.90
CA LEU A 790 9.64 23.79 22.76
C LEU A 790 10.93 24.58 22.98
N MET A 791 11.04 25.81 22.46
CA MET A 791 12.19 26.70 22.70
C MET A 791 12.36 27.04 24.19
N ARG A 792 11.27 27.12 24.96
CA ARG A 792 11.31 27.39 26.40
C ARG A 792 11.62 26.13 27.21
N LEU A 793 11.09 24.98 26.79
CA LEU A 793 11.34 23.69 27.42
C LEU A 793 12.80 23.25 27.21
N CYS A 794 13.33 23.50 26.01
CA CYS A 794 14.67 23.12 25.56
C CYS A 794 15.54 24.36 25.34
N PRO A 795 15.96 25.09 26.38
CA PRO A 795 16.69 26.36 26.23
C PRO A 795 18.08 26.20 25.59
N ARG A 796 18.62 24.97 25.54
CA ARG A 796 19.90 24.62 24.90
C ARG A 796 19.74 24.04 23.50
N MET A 797 18.53 24.10 22.93
CA MET A 797 18.24 23.62 21.59
C MET A 797 19.11 24.34 20.56
N ALA A 798 19.95 23.58 19.87
CA ALA A 798 20.87 24.04 18.83
C ALA A 798 20.35 23.77 17.41
N TYR A 799 19.53 22.74 17.26
CA TYR A 799 18.88 22.33 16.01
C TYR A 799 17.39 22.14 16.21
N LEU A 800 16.59 22.78 15.35
CA LEU A 800 15.13 22.60 15.29
C LEU A 800 14.74 22.16 13.88
N LYS A 801 14.06 21.03 13.75
CA LYS A 801 13.37 20.61 12.53
C LYS A 801 11.86 20.71 12.72
N VAL A 802 11.16 21.19 11.70
CA VAL A 802 9.70 21.26 11.65
C VAL A 802 9.21 20.89 10.24
N ASP A 803 8.10 20.16 10.11
CA ASP A 803 7.44 20.08 8.79
C ASP A 803 6.45 21.23 8.63
N PHE A 804 6.47 21.81 7.44
CA PHE A 804 5.68 22.99 7.10
C PHE A 804 4.21 22.61 6.86
N ILE A 805 3.27 23.40 7.39
CA ILE A 805 1.83 23.26 7.10
C ILE A 805 1.56 23.98 5.77
N ASN A 806 0.92 23.30 4.81
CA ASN A 806 0.77 23.76 3.43
C ASN A 806 0.06 25.12 3.26
N ASP A 807 -0.60 25.64 4.29
CA ASP A 807 -1.40 26.87 4.21
C ASP A 807 -0.75 28.10 4.85
N MET A 808 0.39 27.94 5.54
CA MET A 808 1.11 29.09 6.11
C MET A 808 1.97 29.78 5.05
N ASP A 809 2.19 31.08 5.20
CA ASP A 809 3.23 31.80 4.47
C ASP A 809 4.59 31.48 5.11
N ILE A 810 5.49 30.86 4.33
CA ILE A 810 6.79 30.39 4.83
C ILE A 810 7.70 31.54 5.28
N GLU A 811 7.62 32.70 4.62
CA GLU A 811 8.36 33.89 5.02
C GLU A 811 7.84 34.40 6.37
N LEU A 812 6.52 34.53 6.52
CA LEU A 812 5.91 34.98 7.77
C LEU A 812 6.23 34.01 8.91
N PHE A 813 6.16 32.71 8.66
CA PHE A 813 6.49 31.66 9.61
C PHE A 813 7.95 31.76 10.10
N ILE A 814 8.92 31.77 9.17
CA ILE A 814 10.34 31.89 9.50
C ILE A 814 10.62 33.22 10.21
N ARG A 815 10.05 34.33 9.72
CA ARG A 815 10.19 35.66 10.34
C ARG A 815 9.74 35.65 11.80
N ASN A 816 8.63 34.99 12.12
CA ASN A 816 8.11 34.91 13.48
C ASN A 816 9.03 34.10 14.40
N ILE A 817 9.54 32.97 13.93
CA ILE A 817 10.54 32.16 14.66
C ILE A 817 11.80 33.00 14.93
N LEU A 818 12.37 33.65 13.90
CA LEU A 818 13.58 34.47 14.04
C LEU A 818 13.38 35.68 14.97
N LYS A 819 12.25 36.38 14.87
CA LYS A 819 11.90 37.46 15.80
C LYS A 819 11.83 36.94 17.24
N LYS A 820 11.27 35.76 17.45
CA LYS A 820 11.20 35.14 18.77
C LYS A 820 12.59 34.80 19.32
N ILE A 821 13.46 34.20 18.52
CA ILE A 821 14.85 33.88 18.88
C ILE A 821 15.58 35.15 19.35
N ASN A 822 15.49 36.24 18.57
CA ASN A 822 16.12 37.52 18.90
C ASN A 822 15.54 38.14 20.18
N LYS A 823 14.21 38.08 20.36
CA LYS A 823 13.53 38.62 21.54
C LYS A 823 13.92 37.87 22.81
N ASP A 824 13.95 36.54 22.77
CA ASP A 824 14.24 35.70 23.92
C ASP A 824 15.76 35.54 24.16
N ARG A 825 16.60 36.10 23.28
CA ARG A 825 18.07 35.99 23.30
C ARG A 825 18.54 34.53 23.37
N ASN A 826 17.88 33.64 22.63
CA ASN A 826 18.30 32.24 22.56
C ASN A 826 19.57 32.15 21.70
N GLN A 827 20.73 32.03 22.37
CA GLN A 827 22.04 31.97 21.72
C GLN A 827 22.43 30.57 21.25
N TYR A 828 21.65 29.54 21.58
CA TYR A 828 22.00 28.15 21.30
C TYR A 828 21.49 27.69 19.94
N LEU A 829 20.29 28.11 19.56
CA LEU A 829 19.69 27.73 18.28
C LEU A 829 20.53 28.33 17.15
N ARG A 830 21.14 27.47 16.34
CA ARG A 830 22.05 27.81 15.25
C ARG A 830 21.62 27.23 13.90
N SER A 831 20.67 26.31 13.92
CA SER A 831 20.15 25.70 12.71
C SER A 831 18.66 25.42 12.84
N LEU A 832 17.94 25.84 11.81
CA LEU A 832 16.52 25.60 11.59
C LEU A 832 16.37 24.82 10.28
N CYS A 833 15.63 23.72 10.32
CA CYS A 833 15.31 22.89 9.17
C CYS A 833 13.80 22.86 8.98
N ILE A 834 13.35 23.19 7.78
CA ILE A 834 11.93 23.23 7.45
C ILE A 834 11.70 22.32 6.27
N ARG A 835 10.89 21.29 6.48
CA ARG A 835 10.47 20.43 5.37
C ARG A 835 9.37 21.15 4.60
N ASN A 836 9.65 21.52 3.35
CA ASN A 836 8.70 22.10 2.42
C ASN A 836 8.84 21.38 1.06
N PRO A 837 7.87 20.51 0.68
CA PRO A 837 7.92 19.78 -0.59
C PRO A 837 7.80 20.69 -1.82
N THR A 838 7.40 21.96 -1.63
CA THR A 838 7.31 22.96 -2.71
C THR A 838 8.50 23.91 -2.75
N ALA A 839 9.58 23.62 -2.00
CA ALA A 839 10.76 24.47 -1.92
C ALA A 839 11.42 24.67 -3.29
N SER A 840 11.24 25.85 -3.89
CA SER A 840 11.94 26.29 -5.09
C SER A 840 13.11 27.22 -4.74
N ASP A 841 14.04 27.40 -5.68
CA ASP A 841 15.12 28.40 -5.55
C ASP A 841 14.56 29.83 -5.33
N GLU A 842 13.36 30.12 -5.83
CA GLU A 842 12.67 31.38 -5.61
C GLU A 842 12.30 31.59 -4.14
N ILE A 843 11.83 30.53 -3.45
CA ILE A 843 11.53 30.59 -2.02
C ILE A 843 12.82 30.83 -1.23
N ILE A 844 13.92 30.19 -1.60
CA ILE A 844 15.23 30.40 -0.96
C ILE A 844 15.65 31.88 -1.09
N GLN A 845 15.61 32.43 -2.31
CA GLN A 845 15.97 33.83 -2.55
C GLN A 845 15.10 34.80 -1.75
N LYS A 846 13.78 34.58 -1.74
CA LYS A 846 12.83 35.38 -0.95
C LYS A 846 13.17 35.36 0.54
N LEU A 847 13.52 34.20 1.09
CA LEU A 847 13.94 34.08 2.48
C LEU A 847 15.26 34.82 2.75
N GLU A 848 16.23 34.75 1.84
CA GLU A 848 17.48 35.51 1.96
C GLU A 848 17.23 37.02 2.00
N GLU A 849 16.43 37.54 1.08
CA GLU A 849 16.04 38.95 1.01
C GLU A 849 15.29 39.38 2.28
N MET A 850 14.34 38.56 2.74
CA MET A 850 13.57 38.80 3.95
C MET A 850 14.45 38.90 5.21
N ILE A 851 15.41 37.98 5.37
CA ILE A 851 16.34 37.97 6.51
C ILE A 851 17.28 39.17 6.44
N TYR A 852 17.81 39.49 5.26
CA TYR A 852 18.74 40.60 5.05
C TYR A 852 18.07 41.96 5.30
N GLN A 853 16.91 42.22 4.67
CA GLN A 853 16.17 43.47 4.83
C GLN A 853 15.64 43.64 6.25
N GLY A 854 15.20 42.54 6.88
CA GLY A 854 14.71 42.56 8.25
C GLY A 854 15.80 42.61 9.32
N GLN A 855 17.08 42.53 8.93
CA GLN A 855 18.24 42.40 9.83
C GLN A 855 18.01 41.32 10.91
N LEU A 856 17.40 40.19 10.50
CA LEU A 856 16.95 39.17 11.45
C LEU A 856 18.10 38.27 11.93
N LEU A 857 19.10 38.01 11.09
CA LEU A 857 20.28 37.22 11.42
C LEU A 857 21.53 37.85 10.79
N ASN A 858 22.68 37.63 11.43
CA ASN A 858 23.99 37.98 10.88
C ASN A 858 24.73 36.69 10.50
N HIS A 859 25.43 36.67 9.35
CA HIS A 859 26.24 35.52 8.90
C HIS A 859 25.45 34.20 8.84
N PHE A 860 24.45 34.15 7.97
CA PHE A 860 23.62 32.96 7.76
C PHE A 860 23.86 32.31 6.39
N THR A 861 23.46 31.06 6.26
CA THR A 861 23.41 30.32 4.99
C THR A 861 22.08 29.60 4.87
N ILE A 862 21.48 29.62 3.68
CA ILE A 862 20.29 28.84 3.34
C ILE A 862 20.67 27.82 2.28
N THR A 863 20.33 26.55 2.51
CA THR A 863 20.52 25.47 1.53
C THR A 863 19.29 24.59 1.46
N SER A 864 18.89 24.14 0.26
CA SER A 864 17.82 23.16 0.09
C SER A 864 18.40 21.79 -0.28
N VAL A 865 17.96 20.73 0.41
CA VAL A 865 18.32 19.33 0.15
C VAL A 865 17.12 18.44 0.43
N ASP A 866 16.69 17.64 -0.55
CA ASP A 866 15.62 16.63 -0.43
C ASP A 866 14.35 17.18 0.28
N ASP A 867 13.74 18.24 -0.26
CA ASP A 867 12.55 18.94 0.28
C ASP A 867 12.76 19.63 1.65
N ASN A 868 13.99 19.74 2.14
CA ASN A 868 14.30 20.41 3.41
C ASN A 868 15.09 21.69 3.15
N ILE A 869 14.59 22.81 3.65
CA ILE A 869 15.29 24.10 3.69
C ILE A 869 16.05 24.18 5.02
N TYR A 870 17.36 24.25 4.95
CA TYR A 870 18.25 24.43 6.10
C TYR A 870 18.69 25.88 6.18
N LEU A 871 18.31 26.58 7.25
CA LEU A 871 18.80 27.89 7.63
C LEU A 871 19.80 27.72 8.78
N GLN A 872 21.06 28.10 8.57
CA GLN A 872 22.14 27.98 9.56
C GLN A 872 22.79 29.33 9.83
N TRP A 873 23.19 29.60 11.07
CA TRP A 873 23.86 30.85 11.46
C TRP A 873 24.81 30.64 12.65
N LYS A 874 25.66 31.64 12.91
CA LYS A 874 26.72 31.57 13.93
C LYS A 874 26.34 32.17 15.28
#